data_AF-A0A286IM45-F1
#
_entry.id   AF-A0A286IM45-F1
#
_cell.length_a   1.000
_cell.length_b   1.000
_cell.length_c   1.000
_cell.angle_alpha   90.00
_cell.angle_beta   90.00
_cell.angle_gamma   90.00
#
_symmetry.space_group_name_H-M   'P 1'
#
loop_
_entity.id
_entity.type
_entity.pdbx_description
1 polymer ?
#
loop_
_entity_poly.entity_id
_entity_poly.type
_entity_poly.pdbx_seq_one_letter_code
_entity_poly.pdbx_strand_id
1 'polypeptide(L)'
;MILRLSILLFLINLPFVGIGQVSMSSGFKMLEEGQFSEAAKFFEGVLEKEPNNQTAMLCYGRGIGLSGNTDEAKKVFKKLQELKPGDYEVDLNMAESFMWSKDYKVALDLYKDLYERNPKSFPAVLGMANAFSENKKYDEALTYIEQALEIDPKNANAKVSRKFMRLGKGAQLMNSGNYEGAILLHNLILKEDSLDTDGLLNRATALIASKQYELAKKDYNKLLSIPDKEVESYLGLSRIANLEKDKKASLQIAKEAVFTADSAGSINANMGLVNAYGALKDFKSAFNIIDSLWAIYPNDPNLISAYGRMNIWSKGFKKATTYYNDLLELKPDSFDGNLGYADAHHAMALDKTAFEYVRNTLGYYPGQIDALNFLERLHLSHDPSISSHVFSSLDNGGNVSTNYNFVGTFDPHPNWRTYLSYYSRKAENKIDGVDNVEVEKVDNYGAGVSYQLNGWLRVGGKYHFLFSQNYKRKLGEINAALRVGKFQNIELLYKEEVQNFNADLIKRNLKLSNYQVNYNLSLPSRIGLYSQLIHTQVSDGNQRNLAFVSLYYDILTVPSLKAGFNYSIFGFQQQVPEVYFSPDVFKGYELFVASENVNLPNAKWIYQATFATGVQQISNEDSQGIYRFDVKAGRKFGSRFYLMGYFMKSNSAASSVQGFTYNEWGIRTRWAIPLRNL
;
A
#
# COMPACT_ATOMS: atom_id res chain seq x y z
N MET A 1 15.58 -23.04 4.40
CA MET A 1 16.50 -23.77 5.28
C MET A 1 16.06 -25.22 5.26
N ILE A 2 16.96 -26.12 4.84
CA ILE A 2 16.67 -27.51 4.50
C ILE A 2 16.07 -28.21 5.73
N LEU A 3 14.82 -28.66 5.63
CA LEU A 3 14.22 -29.60 6.60
C LEU A 3 15.18 -30.79 6.67
N ARG A 4 15.93 -30.94 7.76
CA ARG A 4 16.59 -32.21 8.06
C ARG A 4 15.47 -33.18 8.42
N LEU A 5 14.91 -33.86 7.41
CA LEU A 5 14.14 -35.08 7.61
C LEU A 5 15.10 -36.12 8.16
N SER A 6 15.21 -36.20 9.49
CA SER A 6 15.84 -37.34 10.14
C SER A 6 14.81 -38.47 10.17
N ILE A 7 14.92 -39.32 9.16
CA ILE A 7 14.02 -40.43 8.90
C ILE A 7 14.29 -41.53 9.91
N LEU A 8 13.23 -41.99 10.58
CA LEU A 8 13.32 -43.10 11.52
C LEU A 8 13.60 -44.38 10.72
N LEU A 9 14.80 -44.95 10.88
CA LEU A 9 15.07 -46.32 10.48
C LEU A 9 14.54 -47.25 11.58
N PHE A 10 13.37 -47.83 11.36
CA PHE A 10 12.95 -49.00 12.11
C PHE A 10 13.58 -50.22 11.45
N LEU A 11 14.61 -50.81 12.07
CA LEU A 11 15.15 -52.11 11.68
C LEU A 11 14.73 -53.12 12.75
N ILE A 12 13.75 -53.96 12.44
CA ILE A 12 13.35 -55.07 13.30
C ILE A 12 14.39 -56.18 13.16
N ASN A 13 15.10 -56.50 14.25
CA ASN A 13 15.97 -57.66 14.34
C ASN A 13 15.11 -58.95 14.35
N LEU A 14 15.19 -59.76 13.31
CA LEU A 14 14.64 -61.13 13.27
C LEU A 14 15.78 -62.17 13.42
N PRO A 15 15.59 -63.27 14.17
CA PRO A 15 16.64 -64.24 14.41
C PRO A 15 16.88 -65.15 13.20
N PHE A 16 18.15 -65.47 13.04
CA PHE A 16 18.79 -66.21 11.95
C PHE A 16 18.37 -67.69 11.88
N VAL A 17 18.02 -68.18 10.69
CA VAL A 17 18.21 -69.60 10.31
C VAL A 17 18.96 -69.63 8.99
N GLY A 18 20.12 -70.30 9.01
CA GLY A 18 21.20 -70.10 8.04
C GLY A 18 21.01 -70.72 6.66
N ILE A 19 21.32 -69.91 5.65
CA ILE A 19 22.11 -70.20 4.45
C ILE A 19 22.95 -68.94 4.23
N GLY A 20 24.22 -69.03 3.82
CA GLY A 20 25.24 -67.96 3.89
C GLY A 20 24.83 -66.58 3.35
N GLN A 21 24.19 -65.77 4.19
CA GLN A 21 23.69 -64.44 3.87
C GLN A 21 24.82 -63.42 4.04
N VAL A 22 24.97 -62.49 3.09
CA VAL A 22 25.92 -61.38 3.21
C VAL A 22 25.56 -60.54 4.45
N SER A 23 26.52 -60.31 5.36
CA SER A 23 26.28 -59.49 6.55
C SER A 23 25.92 -58.05 6.14
N MET A 24 24.68 -57.63 6.44
CA MET A 24 24.15 -56.31 6.06
C MET A 24 24.34 -55.23 7.13
N SER A 25 24.98 -55.55 8.27
CA SER A 25 25.11 -54.63 9.42
C SER A 25 25.81 -53.31 9.06
N SER A 26 26.80 -53.35 8.18
CA SER A 26 27.49 -52.15 7.69
C SER A 26 26.55 -51.23 6.90
N GLY A 27 25.71 -51.79 6.04
CA GLY A 27 24.74 -51.03 5.25
C GLY A 27 23.66 -50.38 6.12
N PHE A 28 23.19 -51.10 7.15
CA PHE A 28 22.25 -50.55 8.13
C PHE A 28 22.83 -49.35 8.87
N LYS A 29 24.07 -49.49 9.36
CA LYS A 29 24.78 -48.40 10.03
C LYS A 29 24.96 -47.18 9.11
N MET A 30 25.29 -47.38 7.84
CA MET A 30 25.38 -46.29 6.86
C MET A 30 24.06 -45.54 6.69
N LEU A 31 22.91 -46.25 6.67
CA LEU A 31 21.59 -45.62 6.62
C LEU A 31 21.32 -44.81 7.90
N GLU A 32 21.64 -45.35 9.08
CA GLU A 32 21.45 -44.68 10.37
C GLU A 32 22.32 -43.42 10.51
N GLU A 33 23.53 -43.44 9.96
CA GLU A 33 24.46 -42.31 9.95
C GLU A 33 24.17 -41.30 8.82
N GLY A 34 23.14 -41.55 7.99
CA GLY A 34 22.74 -40.65 6.91
C GLY A 34 23.62 -40.73 5.66
N GLN A 35 24.48 -41.74 5.56
CA GLN A 35 25.36 -42.01 4.41
C GLN A 35 24.57 -42.71 3.28
N PHE A 36 23.51 -42.08 2.80
CA PHE A 36 22.50 -42.72 1.95
C PHE A 36 23.04 -43.23 0.60
N SER A 37 23.97 -42.50 -0.03
CA SER A 37 24.58 -42.92 -1.29
C SER A 37 25.53 -44.12 -1.11
N GLU A 38 26.26 -44.16 0.01
CA GLU A 38 27.15 -45.29 0.35
C GLU A 38 26.34 -46.52 0.73
N ALA A 39 25.27 -46.34 1.51
CA ALA A 39 24.31 -47.40 1.81
C ALA A 39 23.69 -47.97 0.53
N ALA A 40 23.24 -47.11 -0.40
CA ALA A 40 22.70 -47.56 -1.68
C ALA A 40 23.69 -48.46 -2.43
N LYS A 41 24.95 -48.03 -2.60
CA LYS A 41 26.00 -48.85 -3.25
C LYS A 41 26.25 -50.17 -2.53
N PHE A 42 26.24 -50.14 -1.19
CA PHE A 42 26.40 -51.36 -0.39
C PHE A 42 25.27 -52.36 -0.67
N PHE A 43 24.02 -51.91 -0.61
CA PHE A 43 22.87 -52.79 -0.84
C PHE A 43 22.71 -53.20 -2.31
N GLU A 44 23.16 -52.38 -3.27
CA GLU A 44 23.28 -52.77 -4.67
C GLU A 44 24.18 -54.00 -4.82
N GLY A 45 25.38 -53.99 -4.21
CA GLY A 45 26.30 -55.14 -4.23
C GLY A 45 25.76 -56.38 -3.50
N VAL A 46 24.85 -56.22 -2.53
CA VAL A 46 24.09 -57.35 -1.94
C VAL A 46 23.09 -57.90 -2.96
N LEU A 47 22.37 -57.02 -3.67
CA LEU A 47 21.38 -57.40 -4.67
C LEU A 47 21.99 -58.01 -5.94
N GLU A 48 23.24 -57.71 -6.28
CA GLU A 48 23.96 -58.41 -7.35
C GLU A 48 24.11 -59.91 -7.05
N LYS A 49 24.28 -60.28 -5.78
CA LYS A 49 24.44 -61.67 -5.32
C LYS A 49 23.10 -62.32 -4.98
N GLU A 50 22.19 -61.53 -4.42
CA GLU A 50 20.87 -61.97 -3.98
C GLU A 50 19.78 -61.04 -4.56
N PRO A 51 19.43 -61.16 -5.86
CA PRO A 51 18.55 -60.19 -6.56
C PRO A 51 17.13 -60.03 -6.03
N ASN A 52 16.71 -60.97 -5.16
CA ASN A 52 15.40 -61.02 -4.54
C ASN A 52 15.48 -60.89 -3.00
N ASN A 53 16.63 -60.50 -2.43
CA ASN A 53 16.74 -60.23 -0.99
C ASN A 53 15.93 -58.96 -0.66
N GLN A 54 14.77 -59.17 -0.06
CA GLN A 54 13.79 -58.11 0.18
C GLN A 54 14.28 -57.04 1.16
N THR A 55 15.02 -57.44 2.20
CA THR A 55 15.63 -56.51 3.15
C THR A 55 16.64 -55.60 2.44
N ALA A 56 17.47 -56.17 1.57
CA ALA A 56 18.41 -55.43 0.76
C ALA A 56 17.69 -54.52 -0.26
N MET A 57 16.59 -54.97 -0.89
CA MET A 57 15.77 -54.15 -1.79
C MET A 57 15.17 -52.96 -1.05
N LEU A 58 14.63 -53.17 0.15
CA LEU A 58 14.02 -52.10 0.95
C LEU A 58 15.07 -51.05 1.33
N CYS A 59 16.23 -51.52 1.81
CA CYS A 59 17.33 -50.66 2.22
C CYS A 59 18.00 -49.95 1.04
N TYR A 60 18.12 -50.63 -0.12
CA TYR A 60 18.55 -50.02 -1.38
C TYR A 60 17.60 -48.90 -1.80
N GLY A 61 16.29 -49.18 -1.82
CA GLY A 61 15.25 -48.20 -2.15
C GLY A 61 15.29 -46.96 -1.26
N ARG A 62 15.50 -47.13 0.05
CA ARG A 62 15.68 -46.01 0.98
C ARG A 62 16.97 -45.25 0.73
N GLY A 63 18.10 -45.95 0.54
CA GLY A 63 19.39 -45.33 0.25
C GLY A 63 19.35 -44.46 -1.02
N ILE A 64 18.83 -44.99 -2.12
CA ILE A 64 18.74 -44.24 -3.39
C ILE A 64 17.75 -43.07 -3.28
N GLY A 65 16.58 -43.28 -2.66
CA GLY A 65 15.58 -42.24 -2.49
C GLY A 65 16.08 -41.06 -1.66
N LEU A 66 16.75 -41.34 -0.53
CA LEU A 66 17.31 -40.33 0.37
C LEU A 66 18.58 -39.65 -0.15
N SER A 67 19.28 -40.30 -1.07
CA SER A 67 20.35 -39.68 -1.85
C SER A 67 19.84 -38.81 -3.01
N GLY A 68 18.52 -38.74 -3.22
CA GLY A 68 17.86 -37.84 -4.18
C GLY A 68 17.26 -38.54 -5.42
N ASN A 69 17.53 -39.83 -5.64
CA ASN A 69 17.00 -40.59 -6.78
C ASN A 69 15.66 -41.27 -6.42
N THR A 70 14.63 -40.44 -6.25
CA THR A 70 13.32 -40.87 -5.75
C THR A 70 12.53 -41.71 -6.74
N ASP A 71 12.70 -41.50 -8.05
CA ASP A 71 12.02 -42.29 -9.08
C ASP A 71 12.53 -43.74 -9.15
N GLU A 72 13.83 -43.94 -8.93
CA GLU A 72 14.38 -45.28 -8.82
C GLU A 72 13.94 -45.98 -7.54
N ALA A 73 13.88 -45.26 -6.41
CA ALA A 73 13.32 -45.77 -5.16
C ALA A 73 11.89 -46.28 -5.35
N LYS A 74 11.03 -45.50 -6.03
CA LYS A 74 9.65 -45.91 -6.36
C LYS A 74 9.60 -47.19 -7.20
N LYS A 75 10.52 -47.37 -8.16
CA LYS A 75 10.60 -48.62 -8.95
C LYS A 75 10.97 -49.82 -8.09
N VAL A 76 11.93 -49.64 -7.17
CA VAL A 76 12.35 -50.69 -6.23
C VAL A 76 11.21 -51.07 -5.30
N PHE A 77 10.50 -50.08 -4.72
CA PHE A 77 9.35 -50.33 -3.86
C PHE A 77 8.18 -50.95 -4.62
N LYS A 78 7.94 -50.55 -5.88
CA LYS A 78 6.93 -51.21 -6.73
C LYS A 78 7.25 -52.68 -6.97
N LYS A 79 8.51 -53.01 -7.27
CA LYS A 79 8.95 -54.41 -7.38
C LYS A 79 8.77 -55.16 -6.06
N LEU A 80 9.02 -54.52 -4.91
CA LEU A 80 8.73 -55.11 -3.60
C LEU A 80 7.23 -55.34 -3.37
N GLN A 81 6.35 -54.44 -3.82
CA GLN A 81 4.89 -54.61 -3.73
C GLN A 81 4.42 -55.78 -4.61
N GLU A 82 5.03 -55.98 -5.78
CA GLU A 82 4.74 -57.14 -6.65
C GLU A 82 5.16 -58.46 -5.98
N LEU A 83 6.29 -58.47 -5.25
CA LEU A 83 6.75 -59.64 -4.48
C LEU A 83 5.95 -59.87 -3.20
N LYS A 84 5.41 -58.80 -2.60
CA LYS A 84 4.66 -58.83 -1.33
C LYS A 84 3.42 -57.92 -1.39
N PRO A 85 2.35 -58.35 -2.07
CA PRO A 85 1.13 -57.55 -2.15
C PRO A 85 0.54 -57.32 -0.75
N GLY A 86 0.32 -56.05 -0.38
CA GLY A 86 -0.28 -55.66 0.90
C GLY A 86 0.67 -55.69 2.12
N ASP A 87 1.98 -55.82 1.91
CA ASP A 87 2.96 -55.69 3.00
C ASP A 87 3.03 -54.25 3.50
N TYR A 88 2.78 -54.08 4.80
CA TYR A 88 2.63 -52.77 5.41
C TYR A 88 3.90 -51.92 5.37
N GLU A 89 5.07 -52.54 5.54
CA GLU A 89 6.34 -51.85 5.56
C GLU A 89 6.72 -51.39 4.15
N VAL A 90 6.45 -52.21 3.14
CA VAL A 90 6.67 -51.85 1.74
C VAL A 90 5.76 -50.67 1.33
N ASP A 91 4.47 -50.74 1.66
CA ASP A 91 3.52 -49.67 1.34
C ASP A 91 3.86 -48.36 2.07
N LEU A 92 4.34 -48.44 3.32
CA LEU A 92 4.84 -47.29 4.07
C LEU A 92 6.04 -46.63 3.37
N ASN A 93 7.01 -47.42 2.93
CA ASN A 93 8.18 -46.89 2.20
C ASN A 93 7.80 -46.34 0.82
N MET A 94 6.80 -46.92 0.15
CA MET A 94 6.23 -46.34 -1.07
C MET A 94 5.62 -44.97 -0.79
N ALA A 95 4.80 -44.82 0.26
CA ALA A 95 4.23 -43.53 0.66
C ALA A 95 5.32 -42.50 1.00
N GLU A 96 6.36 -42.92 1.71
CA GLU A 96 7.51 -42.08 2.05
C GLU A 96 8.28 -41.61 0.80
N SER A 97 8.42 -42.47 -0.21
CA SER A 97 9.08 -42.10 -1.47
C SER A 97 8.38 -40.96 -2.23
N PHE A 98 7.05 -40.87 -2.13
CA PHE A 98 6.28 -39.74 -2.69
C PHE A 98 6.44 -38.47 -1.86
N MET A 99 6.75 -38.56 -0.55
CA MET A 99 7.15 -37.38 0.22
C MET A 99 8.51 -36.85 -0.25
N TRP A 100 9.48 -37.73 -0.52
CA TRP A 100 10.80 -37.32 -1.01
C TRP A 100 10.73 -36.66 -2.39
N SER A 101 9.84 -37.14 -3.27
CA SER A 101 9.60 -36.52 -4.58
C SER A 101 8.69 -35.29 -4.54
N LYS A 102 8.21 -34.90 -3.34
CA LYS A 102 7.28 -33.78 -3.11
C LYS A 102 5.89 -33.95 -3.74
N ASP A 103 5.52 -35.18 -4.09
CA ASP A 103 4.20 -35.55 -4.58
C ASP A 103 3.23 -35.76 -3.40
N TYR A 104 3.06 -34.72 -2.59
CA TYR A 104 2.40 -34.81 -1.29
C TYR A 104 0.93 -35.26 -1.38
N LYS A 105 0.26 -35.04 -2.52
CA LYS A 105 -1.11 -35.51 -2.75
C LYS A 105 -1.16 -37.04 -2.82
N VAL A 106 -0.25 -37.65 -3.58
CA VAL A 106 -0.17 -39.11 -3.72
C VAL A 106 0.29 -39.74 -2.41
N ALA A 107 1.30 -39.14 -1.76
CA ALA A 107 1.74 -39.58 -0.44
C ALA A 107 0.57 -39.57 0.57
N LEU A 108 -0.25 -38.53 0.58
CA LEU A 108 -1.40 -38.42 1.47
C LEU A 108 -2.44 -39.52 1.24
N ASP A 109 -2.72 -39.88 -0.01
CA ASP A 109 -3.67 -40.95 -0.31
C ASP A 109 -3.15 -42.33 0.11
N LEU A 110 -1.85 -42.58 -0.07
CA LEU A 110 -1.21 -43.80 0.45
C LEU A 110 -1.18 -43.84 1.98
N TYR A 111 -0.89 -42.72 2.65
CA TYR A 111 -0.93 -42.66 4.11
C TYR A 111 -2.33 -42.84 4.68
N LYS A 112 -3.39 -42.41 3.98
CA LYS A 112 -4.79 -42.69 4.38
C LYS A 112 -5.08 -44.18 4.37
N ASP A 113 -4.70 -44.90 3.31
CA ASP A 113 -4.85 -46.36 3.25
C ASP A 113 -4.08 -47.03 4.40
N LEU A 114 -2.82 -46.63 4.62
CA LEU A 114 -2.00 -47.12 5.74
C LEU A 114 -2.61 -46.85 7.11
N TYR A 115 -3.27 -45.69 7.28
CA TYR A 115 -3.98 -45.33 8.50
C TYR A 115 -5.24 -46.17 8.69
N GLU A 116 -6.03 -46.42 7.64
CA GLU A 116 -7.22 -47.26 7.71
C GLU A 116 -6.89 -48.71 8.12
N ARG A 117 -5.77 -49.24 7.62
CA ARG A 117 -5.30 -50.58 7.99
C ARG A 117 -4.74 -50.66 9.41
N ASN A 118 -4.07 -49.60 9.88
CA ASN A 118 -3.53 -49.53 11.25
C ASN A 118 -3.50 -48.09 11.79
N PRO A 119 -4.57 -47.63 12.48
CA PRO A 119 -4.65 -46.29 13.04
C PRO A 119 -3.66 -46.00 14.17
N LYS A 120 -3.01 -47.03 14.74
CA LYS A 120 -2.01 -46.89 15.82
C LYS A 120 -0.56 -46.97 15.32
N SER A 121 -0.37 -47.02 14.00
CA SER A 121 0.95 -47.00 13.39
C SER A 121 1.55 -45.60 13.48
N PHE A 122 2.46 -45.39 14.42
CA PHE A 122 3.14 -44.10 14.58
C PHE A 122 3.75 -43.56 13.26
N PRO A 123 4.50 -44.35 12.46
CA PRO A 123 5.07 -43.85 11.21
C PRO A 123 4.01 -43.42 10.19
N ALA A 124 2.90 -44.14 10.07
CA ALA A 124 1.84 -43.79 9.13
C ALA A 124 1.07 -42.54 9.59
N VAL A 125 0.74 -42.42 10.88
CA VAL A 125 0.04 -41.24 11.43
C VAL A 125 0.94 -39.99 11.33
N LEU A 126 2.23 -40.10 11.66
CA LEU A 126 3.20 -39.01 11.50
C LEU A 126 3.37 -38.63 10.02
N GLY A 127 3.52 -39.62 9.13
CA GLY A 127 3.63 -39.41 7.68
C GLY A 127 2.39 -38.72 7.11
N MET A 128 1.20 -39.12 7.54
CA MET A 128 -0.07 -38.48 7.18
C MET A 128 -0.14 -37.02 7.64
N ALA A 129 0.23 -36.74 8.88
CA ALA A 129 0.28 -35.37 9.40
C ALA A 129 1.25 -34.49 8.60
N ASN A 130 2.46 -34.99 8.32
CA ASN A 130 3.45 -34.29 7.50
C ASN A 130 2.96 -34.06 6.06
N ALA A 131 2.31 -35.06 5.44
CA ALA A 131 1.72 -34.93 4.10
C ALA A 131 0.61 -33.88 4.06
N PHE A 132 -0.26 -33.80 5.08
CA PHE A 132 -1.23 -32.71 5.21
C PHE A 132 -0.55 -31.34 5.33
N SER A 133 0.50 -31.23 6.16
CA SER A 133 1.26 -29.99 6.36
C SER A 133 1.89 -29.48 5.06
N GLU A 134 2.52 -30.37 4.28
CA GLU A 134 3.12 -30.02 2.99
C GLU A 134 2.07 -29.65 1.94
N ASN A 135 0.86 -30.20 2.04
CA ASN A 135 -0.31 -29.75 1.27
C ASN A 135 -0.96 -28.46 1.83
N LYS A 136 -0.35 -27.79 2.81
CA LYS A 136 -0.85 -26.57 3.50
C LYS A 136 -2.20 -26.76 4.20
N LYS A 137 -2.58 -28.00 4.48
CA LYS A 137 -3.79 -28.37 5.23
C LYS A 137 -3.47 -28.49 6.71
N TYR A 138 -3.17 -27.36 7.33
CA TYR A 138 -2.59 -27.35 8.67
C TYR A 138 -3.57 -27.76 9.78
N ASP A 139 -4.88 -27.60 9.58
CA ASP A 139 -5.89 -28.03 10.56
C ASP A 139 -5.92 -29.56 10.69
N GLU A 140 -5.94 -30.25 9.56
CA GLU A 140 -5.83 -31.71 9.51
C GLU A 140 -4.45 -32.16 9.98
N ALA A 141 -3.37 -31.50 9.55
CA ALA A 141 -2.01 -31.82 10.00
C ALA A 141 -1.88 -31.77 11.52
N LEU A 142 -2.42 -30.71 12.15
CA LEU A 142 -2.42 -30.57 13.60
C LEU A 142 -3.29 -31.61 14.31
N THR A 143 -4.35 -32.11 13.67
CA THR A 143 -5.16 -33.19 14.24
C THR A 143 -4.37 -34.50 14.29
N TYR A 144 -3.74 -34.88 13.18
CA TYR A 144 -3.01 -36.15 13.10
C TYR A 144 -1.67 -36.11 13.84
N ILE A 145 -0.99 -34.97 13.95
CA ILE A 145 0.24 -34.88 14.73
C ILE A 145 -0.01 -35.05 16.24
N GLU A 146 -1.15 -34.58 16.74
CA GLU A 146 -1.53 -34.81 18.14
C GLU A 146 -1.83 -36.30 18.36
N GLN A 147 -2.48 -36.99 17.41
CA GLN A 147 -2.63 -38.45 17.48
C GLN A 147 -1.27 -39.20 17.45
N ALA A 148 -0.33 -38.78 16.61
CA ALA A 148 1.02 -39.35 16.61
C ALA A 148 1.71 -39.18 17.98
N LEU A 149 1.52 -38.03 18.62
CA LEU A 149 2.03 -37.75 19.96
C LEU A 149 1.23 -38.42 21.09
N GLU A 150 -0.01 -38.87 20.86
CA GLU A 150 -0.70 -39.77 21.79
C GLU A 150 -0.08 -41.17 21.76
N ILE A 151 0.37 -41.63 20.59
CA ILE A 151 1.04 -42.93 20.41
C ILE A 151 2.46 -42.90 20.99
N ASP A 152 3.25 -41.88 20.68
CA ASP A 152 4.58 -41.65 21.25
C ASP A 152 4.75 -40.19 21.75
N PRO A 153 4.39 -39.91 23.01
CA PRO A 153 4.43 -38.56 23.58
C PRO A 153 5.82 -37.94 23.72
N LYS A 154 6.87 -38.76 23.68
CA LYS A 154 8.26 -38.30 23.85
C LYS A 154 9.00 -38.14 22.53
N ASN A 155 8.36 -38.47 21.40
CA ASN A 155 8.99 -38.37 20.10
C ASN A 155 9.43 -36.94 19.76
N ALA A 156 10.74 -36.73 19.65
CA ALA A 156 11.29 -35.40 19.34
C ALA A 156 10.89 -34.94 17.93
N ASN A 157 10.89 -35.84 16.94
CA ASN A 157 10.54 -35.50 15.56
C ASN A 157 9.08 -35.08 15.43
N ALA A 158 8.15 -35.77 16.08
CA ALA A 158 6.74 -35.37 16.07
C ALA A 158 6.50 -34.01 16.74
N LYS A 159 7.24 -33.68 17.82
CA LYS A 159 7.19 -32.33 18.43
C LYS A 159 7.71 -31.25 17.48
N VAL A 160 8.80 -31.53 16.76
CA VAL A 160 9.35 -30.63 15.73
C VAL A 160 8.35 -30.44 14.57
N SER A 161 7.77 -31.52 14.04
CA SER A 161 6.70 -31.46 13.04
C SER A 161 5.53 -30.61 13.52
N ARG A 162 5.06 -30.82 14.75
CA ARG A 162 3.97 -30.02 15.34
C ARG A 162 4.33 -28.54 15.44
N LYS A 163 5.54 -28.19 15.88
CA LYS A 163 6.02 -26.80 15.89
C LYS A 163 5.91 -26.17 14.50
N PHE A 164 6.44 -26.82 13.46
CA PHE A 164 6.38 -26.29 12.10
C PHE A 164 4.97 -26.21 11.52
N MET A 165 4.08 -27.15 11.87
CA MET A 165 2.66 -27.07 11.52
C MET A 165 1.97 -25.86 12.17
N ARG A 166 2.27 -25.59 13.46
CA ARG A 166 1.76 -24.40 14.17
C ARG A 166 2.30 -23.11 13.54
N LEU A 167 3.58 -23.07 13.16
CA LEU A 167 4.16 -21.93 12.43
C LEU A 167 3.51 -21.72 11.06
N GLY A 168 3.30 -22.79 10.29
CA GLY A 168 2.66 -22.75 8.97
C GLY A 168 1.21 -22.23 9.05
N LYS A 169 0.42 -22.75 10.00
CA LYS A 169 -0.94 -22.23 10.27
C LYS A 169 -0.90 -20.79 10.79
N GLY A 170 0.07 -20.46 11.64
CA GLY A 170 0.31 -19.09 12.11
C GLY A 170 0.55 -18.12 10.96
N ALA A 171 1.38 -18.49 9.98
CA ALA A 171 1.61 -17.71 8.78
C ALA A 171 0.34 -17.55 7.91
N GLN A 172 -0.47 -18.60 7.77
CA GLN A 172 -1.77 -18.51 7.08
C GLN A 172 -2.73 -17.53 7.78
N LEU A 173 -2.77 -17.55 9.11
CA LEU A 173 -3.57 -16.63 9.92
C LEU A 173 -3.05 -15.19 9.83
N MET A 174 -1.73 -15.00 9.82
CA MET A 174 -1.11 -13.70 9.57
C MET A 174 -1.55 -13.11 8.22
N ASN A 175 -1.52 -13.93 7.17
CA ASN A 175 -1.91 -13.49 5.82
C ASN A 175 -3.40 -13.12 5.72
N SER A 176 -4.27 -13.78 6.49
CA SER A 176 -5.71 -13.45 6.54
C SER A 176 -6.05 -12.33 7.55
N GLY A 177 -5.06 -11.78 8.25
CA GLY A 177 -5.26 -10.73 9.25
C GLY A 177 -5.70 -11.21 10.63
N ASN A 178 -5.78 -12.53 10.85
CA ASN A 178 -6.11 -13.09 12.15
C ASN A 178 -4.87 -13.18 13.03
N TYR A 179 -4.37 -12.01 13.45
CA TYR A 179 -3.16 -11.89 14.26
C TYR A 179 -3.29 -12.55 15.63
N GLU A 180 -4.45 -12.46 16.27
CA GLU A 180 -4.69 -13.09 17.58
C GLU A 180 -4.64 -14.62 17.49
N GLY A 181 -5.22 -15.20 16.43
CA GLY A 181 -5.10 -16.64 16.18
C GLY A 181 -3.64 -17.09 15.96
N ALA A 182 -2.85 -16.30 15.23
CA ALA A 182 -1.42 -16.57 15.06
C ALA A 182 -0.65 -16.47 16.38
N ILE A 183 -0.91 -15.44 17.20
CA ILE A 183 -0.32 -15.27 18.54
C ILE A 183 -0.62 -16.48 19.43
N LEU A 184 -1.85 -16.99 19.42
CA LEU A 184 -2.25 -18.17 20.20
C LEU A 184 -1.46 -19.41 19.79
N LEU A 185 -1.25 -19.65 18.50
CA LEU A 185 -0.44 -20.78 18.03
C LEU A 185 1.03 -20.65 18.45
N HIS A 186 1.61 -19.46 18.35
CA HIS A 186 2.98 -19.22 18.78
C HIS A 186 3.14 -19.32 20.30
N ASN A 187 2.11 -18.96 21.08
CA ASN A 187 2.09 -19.18 22.53
C ASN A 187 2.18 -20.68 22.88
N LEU A 188 1.57 -21.56 22.09
CA LEU A 188 1.67 -23.01 22.30
C LEU A 188 3.09 -23.52 22.06
N ILE A 189 3.80 -22.97 21.06
CA ILE A 189 5.23 -23.28 20.85
C ILE A 189 6.05 -22.82 22.05
N LEU A 190 5.83 -21.58 22.50
CA LEU A 190 6.58 -20.97 23.60
C LEU A 190 6.25 -21.53 24.98
N LYS A 191 5.16 -22.28 25.10
CA LYS A 191 4.82 -23.05 26.31
C LYS A 191 5.70 -24.30 26.43
N GLU A 192 6.09 -24.89 25.30
CA GLU A 192 6.95 -26.08 25.25
C GLU A 192 8.43 -25.70 25.36
N ASP A 193 8.83 -24.61 24.70
CA ASP A 193 10.15 -24.01 24.84
C ASP A 193 10.05 -22.49 24.84
N SER A 194 10.28 -21.88 26.00
CA SER A 194 10.13 -20.44 26.20
C SER A 194 11.16 -19.56 25.47
N LEU A 195 12.24 -20.18 24.96
CA LEU A 195 13.30 -19.54 24.19
C LEU A 195 13.32 -20.03 22.73
N ASP A 196 12.26 -20.71 22.27
CA ASP A 196 12.15 -21.13 20.87
C ASP A 196 12.22 -19.90 19.95
N THR A 197 13.31 -19.83 19.17
CA THR A 197 13.64 -18.66 18.36
C THR A 197 12.58 -18.38 17.31
N ASP A 198 12.08 -19.41 16.61
CA ASP A 198 11.05 -19.24 15.59
C ASP A 198 9.72 -18.80 16.23
N GLY A 199 9.35 -19.37 17.37
CA GLY A 199 8.16 -19.00 18.15
C GLY A 199 8.21 -17.53 18.58
N LEU A 200 9.34 -17.07 19.11
CA LEU A 200 9.52 -15.68 19.54
C LEU A 200 9.48 -14.72 18.35
N LEU A 201 10.18 -15.01 17.25
CA LEU A 201 10.21 -14.15 16.06
C LEU A 201 8.83 -14.04 15.39
N ASN A 202 8.13 -15.15 15.23
CA ASN A 202 6.82 -15.16 14.59
C ASN A 202 5.74 -14.54 15.50
N ARG A 203 5.82 -14.72 16.82
CA ARG A 203 4.94 -14.02 17.77
C ARG A 203 5.21 -12.53 17.79
N ALA A 204 6.46 -12.10 17.86
CA ALA A 204 6.84 -10.69 17.80
C ALA A 204 6.29 -10.03 16.51
N THR A 205 6.38 -10.71 15.38
CA THR A 205 5.83 -10.22 14.10
C THR A 205 4.30 -10.08 14.16
N ALA A 206 3.59 -11.05 14.72
CA ALA A 206 2.14 -10.99 14.90
C ALA A 206 1.71 -9.87 15.87
N LEU A 207 2.46 -9.69 16.96
CA LEU A 207 2.26 -8.61 17.93
C LEU A 207 2.49 -7.22 17.31
N ILE A 208 3.50 -7.08 16.44
CA ILE A 208 3.71 -5.85 15.68
C ILE A 208 2.52 -5.56 14.77
N ALA A 209 2.02 -6.56 14.05
CA ALA A 209 0.88 -6.42 13.14
C ALA A 209 -0.43 -6.06 13.89
N SER A 210 -0.63 -6.60 15.09
CA SER A 210 -1.74 -6.24 15.99
C SER A 210 -1.49 -4.98 16.83
N LYS A 211 -0.36 -4.28 16.61
CA LYS A 211 0.07 -3.05 17.31
C LYS A 211 0.32 -3.21 18.81
N GLN A 212 0.59 -4.43 19.27
CA GLN A 212 0.96 -4.76 20.65
C GLN A 212 2.48 -4.64 20.85
N TYR A 213 3.01 -3.43 20.65
CA TYR A 213 4.47 -3.18 20.58
C TYR A 213 5.23 -3.55 21.86
N GLU A 214 4.67 -3.29 23.03
CA GLU A 214 5.32 -3.61 24.30
C GLU A 214 5.54 -5.12 24.51
N LEU A 215 4.60 -5.95 24.04
CA LEU A 215 4.78 -7.40 24.09
C LEU A 215 5.80 -7.87 23.06
N ALA A 216 5.81 -7.28 21.86
CA ALA A 216 6.82 -7.58 20.85
C ALA A 216 8.24 -7.20 21.32
N LYS A 217 8.41 -6.07 22.01
CA LYS A 217 9.68 -5.68 22.65
C LYS A 217 10.15 -6.71 23.67
N LYS A 218 9.23 -7.27 24.48
CA LYS A 218 9.56 -8.35 25.43
C LYS A 218 10.09 -9.59 24.72
N ASP A 219 9.51 -9.97 23.58
CA ASP A 219 9.99 -11.11 22.79
C ASP A 219 11.38 -10.85 22.18
N TYR A 220 11.62 -9.66 21.64
CA TYR A 220 12.96 -9.29 21.16
C TYR A 220 13.98 -9.19 22.30
N ASN A 221 13.59 -8.75 23.49
CA ASN A 221 14.49 -8.75 24.64
C ASN A 221 14.85 -10.17 25.11
N LYS A 222 13.96 -11.15 24.95
CA LYS A 222 14.32 -12.56 25.14
C LYS A 222 15.27 -13.06 24.06
N LEU A 223 15.01 -12.71 22.80
CA LEU A 223 15.88 -13.05 21.68
C LEU A 223 17.30 -12.47 21.85
N LEU A 224 17.43 -11.27 22.42
CA LEU A 224 18.74 -10.67 22.76
C LEU A 224 19.57 -11.52 23.75
N SER A 225 18.93 -12.39 24.53
CA SER A 225 19.64 -13.30 25.45
C SER A 225 20.14 -14.59 24.79
N ILE A 226 19.80 -14.80 23.50
CA ILE A 226 20.19 -15.98 22.73
C ILE A 226 21.36 -15.60 21.82
N PRO A 227 22.50 -16.33 21.87
CA PRO A 227 23.61 -16.09 20.95
C PRO A 227 23.17 -16.15 19.48
N ASP A 228 23.78 -15.31 18.65
CA ASP A 228 23.55 -15.20 17.21
C ASP A 228 22.15 -14.67 16.83
N LYS A 229 21.45 -14.00 17.76
CA LYS A 229 20.12 -13.39 17.53
C LYS A 229 20.08 -11.90 17.86
N GLU A 230 21.22 -11.30 18.16
CA GLU A 230 21.36 -9.90 18.54
C GLU A 230 20.96 -8.98 17.40
N VAL A 231 21.42 -9.26 16.17
CA VAL A 231 21.12 -8.47 14.98
C VAL A 231 19.63 -8.47 14.69
N GLU A 232 18.99 -9.63 14.60
CA GLU A 232 17.55 -9.74 14.34
C GLU A 232 16.72 -9.04 15.43
N SER A 233 17.18 -9.09 16.68
CA SER A 233 16.52 -8.42 17.80
C SER A 233 16.60 -6.90 17.70
N TYR A 234 17.78 -6.34 17.43
CA TYR A 234 17.94 -4.91 17.23
C TYR A 234 17.17 -4.42 16.00
N LEU A 235 17.13 -5.19 14.91
CA LEU A 235 16.31 -4.87 13.74
C LEU A 235 14.81 -4.82 14.08
N GLY A 236 14.33 -5.80 14.85
CA GLY A 236 12.97 -5.83 15.36
C GLY A 236 12.62 -4.62 16.25
N LEU A 237 13.48 -4.31 17.22
CA LEU A 237 13.32 -3.15 18.11
C LEU A 237 13.37 -1.83 17.35
N SER A 238 14.27 -1.69 16.37
CA SER A 238 14.35 -0.51 15.52
C SER A 238 13.09 -0.32 14.67
N ARG A 239 12.53 -1.43 14.14
CA ARG A 239 11.25 -1.41 13.43
C ARG A 239 10.11 -0.94 14.34
N ILE A 240 10.05 -1.43 15.57
CA ILE A 240 9.04 -1.01 16.55
C ILE A 240 9.17 0.49 16.86
N ALA A 241 10.38 0.98 17.14
CA ALA A 241 10.62 2.41 17.40
C ALA A 241 10.15 3.30 16.23
N ASN A 242 10.36 2.86 14.97
CA ASN A 242 9.82 3.55 13.80
C ASN A 242 8.28 3.58 13.77
N LEU A 243 7.61 2.47 14.13
CA LEU A 243 6.15 2.39 14.18
C LEU A 243 5.56 3.25 15.30
N GLU A 244 6.27 3.38 16.42
CA GLU A 244 5.98 4.31 17.52
C GLU A 244 6.31 5.76 17.19
N LYS A 245 6.84 6.03 15.99
CA LYS A 245 7.26 7.34 15.48
C LYS A 245 8.48 7.92 16.19
N ASP A 246 9.20 7.13 17.00
CA ASP A 246 10.49 7.50 17.56
C ASP A 246 11.63 7.16 16.58
N LYS A 247 11.75 8.01 15.56
CA LYS A 247 12.73 7.85 14.48
C LYS A 247 14.18 7.99 14.97
N LYS A 248 14.40 8.72 16.07
CA LYS A 248 15.75 8.90 16.65
C LYS A 248 16.19 7.63 17.36
N ALA A 249 15.31 7.05 18.20
CA ALA A 249 15.58 5.77 18.83
C ALA A 249 15.76 4.66 17.79
N SER A 250 14.92 4.62 16.75
CA SER A 250 15.08 3.67 15.65
C SER A 250 16.47 3.73 15.01
N LEU A 251 16.97 4.94 14.71
CA LEU A 251 18.31 5.11 14.14
C LEU A 251 19.40 4.61 15.09
N GLN A 252 19.31 4.93 16.39
CA GLN A 252 20.32 4.47 17.36
C GLN A 252 20.34 2.95 17.42
N ILE A 253 19.19 2.31 17.58
CA ILE A 253 19.07 0.85 17.66
C ILE A 253 19.56 0.18 16.37
N ALA A 254 19.27 0.75 15.20
CA ALA A 254 19.76 0.20 13.94
C ALA A 254 21.30 0.28 13.81
N LYS A 255 21.94 1.29 14.42
CA LYS A 255 23.40 1.35 14.50
C LYS A 255 23.97 0.26 15.41
N GLU A 256 23.31 -0.07 16.51
CA GLU A 256 23.70 -1.20 17.37
C GLU A 256 23.64 -2.52 16.61
N ALA A 257 22.62 -2.71 15.74
CA ALA A 257 22.54 -3.88 14.87
C ALA A 257 23.76 -4.00 13.95
N VAL A 258 24.20 -2.89 13.34
CA VAL A 258 25.38 -2.86 12.45
C VAL A 258 26.67 -3.08 13.23
N PHE A 259 26.79 -2.49 14.42
CA PHE A 259 27.96 -2.67 15.28
C PHE A 259 28.14 -4.13 15.74
N THR A 260 27.03 -4.81 16.00
CA THR A 260 27.04 -6.20 16.50
C THR A 260 27.15 -7.23 15.37
N ALA A 261 26.84 -6.85 14.13
CA ALA A 261 26.79 -7.79 13.02
C ALA A 261 28.16 -8.35 12.65
N ASP A 262 28.23 -9.66 12.49
CA ASP A 262 29.32 -10.34 11.81
C ASP A 262 29.21 -10.16 10.28
N SER A 263 30.15 -10.75 9.55
CA SER A 263 30.15 -10.69 8.07
C SER A 263 28.87 -11.24 7.44
N ALA A 264 28.23 -12.23 8.07
CA ALA A 264 27.00 -12.86 7.55
C ALA A 264 25.76 -11.98 7.82
N GLY A 265 25.68 -11.32 8.97
CA GLY A 265 24.60 -10.42 9.37
C GLY A 265 24.71 -9.00 8.83
N SER A 266 25.88 -8.61 8.32
CA SER A 266 26.20 -7.23 7.92
C SER A 266 25.20 -6.64 6.91
N ILE A 267 24.79 -7.40 5.90
CA ILE A 267 23.81 -6.90 4.92
C ILE A 267 22.46 -6.60 5.56
N ASN A 268 21.94 -7.52 6.38
CA ASN A 268 20.65 -7.37 7.05
C ASN A 268 20.65 -6.21 8.05
N ALA A 269 21.74 -6.07 8.83
CA ALA A 269 21.92 -4.98 9.78
C ALA A 269 21.91 -3.62 9.08
N ASN A 270 22.70 -3.48 8.00
CA ASN A 270 22.75 -2.25 7.22
C ASN A 270 21.42 -1.94 6.52
N MET A 271 20.67 -2.96 6.09
CA MET A 271 19.32 -2.77 5.56
C MET A 271 18.34 -2.19 6.59
N GLY A 272 18.47 -2.57 7.86
CA GLY A 272 17.78 -1.91 8.97
C GLY A 272 18.17 -0.44 9.12
N LEU A 273 19.46 -0.15 9.02
CA LEU A 273 19.99 1.22 9.09
C LEU A 273 19.50 2.10 7.93
N VAL A 274 19.46 1.56 6.71
CA VAL A 274 18.86 2.20 5.53
C VAL A 274 17.40 2.58 5.80
N ASN A 275 16.62 1.67 6.41
CA ASN A 275 15.22 1.93 6.74
C ASN A 275 15.06 3.04 7.78
N ALA A 276 15.93 3.08 8.80
CA ALA A 276 15.92 4.13 9.81
C ALA A 276 16.26 5.51 9.22
N TYR A 277 17.29 5.59 8.35
CA TYR A 277 17.61 6.83 7.63
C TYR A 277 16.46 7.26 6.70
N GLY A 278 15.86 6.32 5.98
CA GLY A 278 14.68 6.58 5.15
C GLY A 278 13.50 7.13 5.97
N ALA A 279 13.24 6.58 7.16
CA ALA A 279 12.19 7.08 8.05
C ALA A 279 12.45 8.52 8.53
N LEU A 280 13.71 8.88 8.75
CA LEU A 280 14.18 10.24 9.03
C LEU A 280 14.17 11.17 7.81
N LYS A 281 13.92 10.64 6.60
CA LYS A 281 14.06 11.34 5.31
C LYS A 281 15.49 11.76 5.00
N ASP A 282 16.49 11.17 5.64
CA ASP A 282 17.90 11.31 5.28
C ASP A 282 18.24 10.31 4.17
N PHE A 283 17.72 10.59 2.97
CA PHE A 283 17.90 9.72 1.82
C PHE A 283 19.34 9.69 1.33
N LYS A 284 20.15 10.72 1.62
CA LYS A 284 21.56 10.75 1.22
C LYS A 284 22.34 9.67 1.96
N SER A 285 22.21 9.62 3.29
CA SER A 285 22.86 8.58 4.10
C SER A 285 22.34 7.18 3.75
N ALA A 286 21.03 7.05 3.49
CA ALA A 286 20.45 5.79 3.05
C ALA A 286 21.07 5.29 1.73
N PHE A 287 21.12 6.13 0.68
CA PHE A 287 21.69 5.74 -0.61
C PHE A 287 23.19 5.43 -0.51
N ASN A 288 23.97 6.19 0.28
CA ASN A 288 25.39 5.90 0.46
C ASN A 288 25.65 4.48 1.00
N ILE A 289 24.81 4.01 1.94
CA ILE A 289 24.91 2.65 2.48
C ILE A 289 24.54 1.63 1.41
N ILE A 290 23.43 1.86 0.69
CA ILE A 290 22.99 0.96 -0.37
C ILE A 290 24.07 0.84 -1.46
N ASP A 291 24.64 1.97 -1.92
CA ASP A 291 25.69 2.01 -2.94
C ASP A 291 26.93 1.23 -2.48
N SER A 292 27.29 1.34 -1.20
CA SER A 292 28.43 0.60 -0.62
C SER A 292 28.18 -0.91 -0.58
N LEU A 293 26.97 -1.33 -0.21
CA LEU A 293 26.59 -2.75 -0.20
C LEU A 293 26.47 -3.33 -1.61
N TRP A 294 26.00 -2.52 -2.57
CA TRP A 294 25.84 -2.94 -3.96
C TRP A 294 27.17 -3.33 -4.62
N ALA A 295 28.26 -2.68 -4.23
CA ALA A 295 29.60 -3.04 -4.70
C ALA A 295 30.04 -4.45 -4.26
N ILE A 296 29.49 -4.97 -3.16
CA ILE A 296 29.84 -6.26 -2.56
C ILE A 296 28.83 -7.34 -2.97
N TYR A 297 27.54 -7.00 -2.97
CA TYR A 297 26.42 -7.91 -3.23
C TYR A 297 25.59 -7.42 -4.43
N PRO A 298 26.17 -7.35 -5.64
CA PRO A 298 25.43 -6.90 -6.81
C PRO A 298 24.22 -7.81 -7.06
N ASN A 299 23.08 -7.22 -7.37
CA ASN A 299 21.82 -7.90 -7.64
C ASN A 299 21.22 -8.68 -6.45
N ASP A 300 21.63 -8.42 -5.20
CA ASP A 300 20.92 -8.96 -4.05
C ASP A 300 19.46 -8.45 -4.02
N PRO A 301 18.45 -9.33 -3.96
CA PRO A 301 17.04 -8.94 -4.02
C PRO A 301 16.61 -7.95 -2.93
N ASN A 302 17.21 -8.02 -1.73
CA ASN A 302 16.88 -7.09 -0.65
C ASN A 302 17.45 -5.70 -0.95
N LEU A 303 18.67 -5.61 -1.50
CA LEU A 303 19.24 -4.34 -1.93
C LEU A 303 18.44 -3.69 -3.07
N ILE A 304 18.03 -4.48 -4.06
CA ILE A 304 17.17 -3.98 -5.15
C ILE A 304 15.85 -3.44 -4.57
N SER A 305 15.20 -4.18 -3.66
CA SER A 305 13.99 -3.72 -2.97
C SER A 305 14.23 -2.42 -2.19
N ALA A 306 15.37 -2.26 -1.49
CA ALA A 306 15.72 -1.02 -0.80
C ALA A 306 15.92 0.15 -1.76
N TYR A 307 16.60 -0.04 -2.90
CA TYR A 307 16.73 1.01 -3.91
C TYR A 307 15.35 1.45 -4.42
N GLY A 308 14.47 0.49 -4.75
CA GLY A 308 13.09 0.76 -5.13
C GLY A 308 12.39 1.62 -4.07
N ARG A 309 12.38 1.13 -2.82
CA ARG A 309 11.71 1.79 -1.68
C ARG A 309 12.25 3.20 -1.42
N MET A 310 13.56 3.39 -1.37
CA MET A 310 14.17 4.71 -1.14
C MET A 310 13.87 5.68 -2.28
N ASN A 311 13.80 5.20 -3.53
CA ASN A 311 13.39 6.02 -4.65
C ASN A 311 11.91 6.40 -4.56
N ILE A 312 11.00 5.53 -4.12
CA ILE A 312 9.61 5.92 -3.83
C ILE A 312 9.56 7.04 -2.80
N TRP A 313 10.21 6.83 -1.65
CA TRP A 313 10.15 7.78 -0.52
C TRP A 313 10.77 9.14 -0.84
N SER A 314 11.77 9.16 -1.73
CA SER A 314 12.44 10.38 -2.22
C SER A 314 11.83 10.97 -3.52
N LYS A 315 10.67 10.46 -3.96
CA LYS A 315 9.94 10.85 -5.19
C LYS A 315 10.70 10.61 -6.51
N GLY A 316 11.62 9.65 -6.53
CA GLY A 316 12.30 9.11 -7.71
C GLY A 316 11.53 7.99 -8.40
N PHE A 317 10.23 8.16 -8.66
CA PHE A 317 9.34 7.07 -9.10
C PHE A 317 9.81 6.31 -10.35
N LYS A 318 10.35 7.01 -11.36
CA LYS A 318 10.90 6.38 -12.57
C LYS A 318 12.11 5.48 -12.29
N LYS A 319 12.97 5.85 -11.33
CA LYS A 319 14.07 4.99 -10.90
C LYS A 319 13.55 3.82 -10.08
N ALA A 320 12.56 4.05 -9.21
CA ALA A 320 11.92 2.99 -8.43
C ALA A 320 11.32 1.92 -9.35
N THR A 321 10.64 2.30 -10.43
CA THR A 321 10.11 1.33 -11.40
C THR A 321 11.20 0.48 -12.03
N THR A 322 12.37 1.04 -12.36
CA THR A 322 13.48 0.25 -12.90
C THR A 322 13.92 -0.84 -11.92
N TYR A 323 14.24 -0.47 -10.68
CA TYR A 323 14.68 -1.45 -9.68
C TYR A 323 13.61 -2.49 -9.34
N TYR A 324 12.34 -2.09 -9.24
CA TYR A 324 11.27 -3.06 -9.00
C TYR A 324 11.05 -3.99 -10.20
N ASN A 325 11.25 -3.52 -11.43
CA ASN A 325 11.24 -4.40 -12.60
C ASN A 325 12.39 -5.41 -12.52
N ASP A 326 13.62 -4.96 -12.23
CA ASP A 326 14.79 -5.84 -12.06
C ASP A 326 14.54 -6.90 -10.95
N LEU A 327 13.89 -6.51 -9.85
CA LEU A 327 13.51 -7.43 -8.78
C LEU A 327 12.50 -8.48 -9.24
N LEU A 328 11.54 -8.08 -10.08
CA LEU A 328 10.50 -8.98 -10.60
C LEU A 328 11.02 -9.91 -11.69
N GLU A 329 12.05 -9.52 -12.44
CA GLU A 329 12.77 -10.43 -13.35
C GLU A 329 13.49 -11.54 -12.58
N LEU A 330 14.05 -11.23 -11.40
CA LEU A 330 14.69 -12.21 -10.52
C LEU A 330 13.69 -13.05 -9.71
N LYS A 331 12.63 -12.41 -9.21
CA LYS A 331 11.61 -12.99 -8.33
C LYS A 331 10.22 -12.49 -8.71
N PRO A 332 9.54 -13.14 -9.68
CA PRO A 332 8.22 -12.70 -10.15
C PRO A 332 7.15 -12.65 -9.06
N ASP A 333 7.27 -13.52 -8.05
CA ASP A 333 6.36 -13.59 -6.90
C ASP A 333 6.71 -12.60 -5.78
N SER A 334 7.75 -11.76 -5.92
CA SER A 334 8.18 -10.81 -4.88
C SER A 334 7.05 -9.87 -4.48
N PHE A 335 6.65 -9.92 -3.20
CA PHE A 335 5.67 -9.00 -2.62
C PHE A 335 6.10 -7.54 -2.76
N ASP A 336 7.32 -7.22 -2.32
CA ASP A 336 7.90 -5.86 -2.42
C ASP A 336 8.04 -5.42 -3.88
N GLY A 337 8.38 -6.35 -4.78
CA GLY A 337 8.47 -6.10 -6.21
C GLY A 337 7.12 -5.69 -6.78
N ASN A 338 6.09 -6.53 -6.62
CA ASN A 338 4.78 -6.28 -7.22
C ASN A 338 4.10 -5.06 -6.60
N LEU A 339 3.99 -5.00 -5.26
CA LEU A 339 3.31 -3.90 -4.59
C LEU A 339 4.10 -2.59 -4.68
N GLY A 340 5.43 -2.65 -4.62
CA GLY A 340 6.30 -1.49 -4.82
C GLY A 340 6.23 -0.93 -6.24
N TYR A 341 6.17 -1.80 -7.25
CA TYR A 341 5.98 -1.38 -8.65
C TYR A 341 4.60 -0.74 -8.85
N ALA A 342 3.55 -1.33 -8.25
CA ALA A 342 2.21 -0.76 -8.25
C ALA A 342 2.18 0.64 -7.61
N ASP A 343 2.82 0.82 -6.45
CA ASP A 343 2.93 2.11 -5.75
C ASP A 343 3.71 3.15 -6.57
N ALA A 344 4.80 2.74 -7.23
CA ALA A 344 5.57 3.60 -8.13
C ALA A 344 4.73 4.15 -9.29
N HIS A 345 3.96 3.27 -9.93
CA HIS A 345 3.08 3.64 -11.04
C HIS A 345 1.91 4.49 -10.58
N HIS A 346 1.29 4.16 -9.45
CA HIS A 346 0.24 4.97 -8.85
C HIS A 346 0.73 6.39 -8.53
N ALA A 347 1.93 6.53 -7.97
CA ALA A 347 2.55 7.83 -7.72
C ALA A 347 2.76 8.63 -9.01
N MET A 348 2.96 7.96 -10.15
CA MET A 348 3.02 8.55 -11.49
C MET A 348 1.64 8.73 -12.15
N ALA A 349 0.54 8.42 -11.46
CA ALA A 349 -0.83 8.38 -11.99
C ALA A 349 -1.02 7.39 -13.17
N LEU A 350 -0.21 6.33 -13.22
CA LEU A 350 -0.29 5.25 -14.19
C LEU A 350 -1.09 4.07 -13.60
N ASP A 351 -2.34 4.36 -13.24
CA ASP A 351 -3.14 3.49 -12.37
C ASP A 351 -3.56 2.17 -13.03
N LYS A 352 -3.56 2.09 -14.37
CA LYS A 352 -3.75 0.82 -15.09
C LYS A 352 -2.71 -0.22 -14.66
N THR A 353 -1.44 0.16 -14.67
CA THR A 353 -0.35 -0.72 -14.25
C THR A 353 -0.39 -0.95 -12.74
N ALA A 354 -0.79 0.05 -11.95
CA ALA A 354 -0.98 -0.14 -10.52
C ALA A 354 -2.03 -1.22 -10.19
N PHE A 355 -3.18 -1.22 -10.90
CA PHE A 355 -4.21 -2.26 -10.79
C PHE A 355 -3.70 -3.65 -11.16
N GLU A 356 -2.93 -3.75 -12.25
CA GLU A 356 -2.35 -5.02 -12.71
C GLU A 356 -1.45 -5.64 -11.64
N TYR A 357 -0.49 -4.88 -11.12
CA TYR A 357 0.51 -5.42 -10.20
C TYR A 357 -0.01 -5.64 -8.77
N VAL A 358 -0.99 -4.85 -8.30
CA VAL A 358 -1.67 -5.18 -7.04
C VAL A 358 -2.50 -6.46 -7.17
N ARG A 359 -3.11 -6.73 -8.33
CA ARG A 359 -3.81 -8.00 -8.61
C ARG A 359 -2.85 -9.17 -8.71
N ASN A 360 -1.68 -8.99 -9.34
CA ASN A 360 -0.62 -10.00 -9.34
C ASN A 360 -0.17 -10.31 -7.91
N THR A 361 0.03 -9.28 -7.08
CA THR A 361 0.34 -9.46 -5.64
C THR A 361 -0.71 -10.32 -4.95
N LEU A 362 -2.01 -10.06 -5.17
CA LEU A 362 -3.10 -10.85 -4.59
C LEU A 362 -3.22 -12.26 -5.19
N GLY A 363 -2.75 -12.47 -6.42
CA GLY A 363 -2.63 -13.79 -7.04
C GLY A 363 -1.60 -14.67 -6.35
N TYR A 364 -0.42 -14.11 -6.02
CA TYR A 364 0.62 -14.80 -5.25
C TYR A 364 0.31 -14.89 -3.75
N TYR A 365 -0.31 -13.85 -3.18
CA TYR A 365 -0.62 -13.70 -1.77
C TYR A 365 -2.11 -13.41 -1.54
N PRO A 366 -2.99 -14.43 -1.68
CA PRO A 366 -4.42 -14.25 -1.49
C PRO A 366 -4.75 -13.72 -0.08
N GLY A 367 -5.58 -12.68 -0.02
CA GLY A 367 -6.03 -12.09 1.24
C GLY A 367 -5.06 -11.11 1.91
N GLN A 368 -3.90 -10.83 1.31
CA GLN A 368 -2.91 -9.93 1.91
C GLN A 368 -3.48 -8.51 2.08
N ILE A 369 -3.50 -8.04 3.34
CA ILE A 369 -4.25 -6.83 3.74
C ILE A 369 -3.70 -5.55 3.12
N ASP A 370 -2.38 -5.39 2.98
CA ASP A 370 -1.80 -4.17 2.41
C ASP A 370 -2.14 -4.02 0.92
N ALA A 371 -2.12 -5.13 0.18
CA ALA A 371 -2.53 -5.18 -1.22
C ALA A 371 -4.04 -4.95 -1.36
N LEU A 372 -4.87 -5.54 -0.50
CA LEU A 372 -6.32 -5.26 -0.47
C LEU A 372 -6.61 -3.79 -0.15
N ASN A 373 -5.90 -3.21 0.83
CA ASN A 373 -6.03 -1.80 1.19
C ASN A 373 -5.53 -0.88 0.06
N PHE A 374 -4.47 -1.27 -0.65
CA PHE A 374 -3.98 -0.55 -1.82
C PHE A 374 -5.02 -0.59 -2.95
N LEU A 375 -5.59 -1.77 -3.23
CA LEU A 375 -6.62 -1.95 -4.23
C LEU A 375 -7.89 -1.15 -3.90
N GLU A 376 -8.34 -1.12 -2.65
CA GLU A 376 -9.48 -0.28 -2.24
C GLU A 376 -9.18 1.21 -2.42
N ARG A 377 -7.94 1.66 -2.16
CA ARG A 377 -7.55 3.05 -2.45
C ARG A 377 -7.61 3.38 -3.94
N LEU A 378 -7.16 2.47 -4.81
CA LEU A 378 -7.29 2.63 -6.26
C LEU A 378 -8.77 2.62 -6.70
N HIS A 379 -9.60 1.73 -6.16
CA HIS A 379 -11.03 1.75 -6.45
C HIS A 379 -11.66 3.08 -6.01
N LEU A 380 -11.40 3.55 -4.79
CA LEU A 380 -11.91 4.83 -4.32
C LEU A 380 -11.48 6.03 -5.18
N SER A 381 -10.33 5.95 -5.87
CA SER A 381 -9.90 7.00 -6.79
C SER A 381 -10.62 6.96 -8.13
N HIS A 382 -11.09 5.81 -8.61
CA HIS A 382 -11.70 5.63 -9.93
C HIS A 382 -13.20 5.34 -9.93
N ASP A 383 -13.75 4.92 -8.79
CA ASP A 383 -15.18 4.66 -8.62
C ASP A 383 -15.99 5.91 -8.99
N PRO A 384 -17.15 5.75 -9.66
CA PRO A 384 -18.02 6.87 -9.95
C PRO A 384 -18.32 7.66 -8.69
N SER A 385 -18.29 8.98 -8.79
CA SER A 385 -18.54 9.82 -7.63
C SER A 385 -19.43 10.99 -7.97
N ILE A 386 -20.27 11.39 -7.01
CA ILE A 386 -21.08 12.59 -7.08
C ILE A 386 -20.64 13.49 -5.94
N SER A 387 -20.27 14.72 -6.27
CA SER A 387 -19.98 15.77 -5.31
C SER A 387 -21.01 16.88 -5.44
N SER A 388 -21.47 17.43 -4.32
CA SER A 388 -22.36 18.60 -4.31
C SER A 388 -21.82 19.72 -3.43
N HIS A 389 -22.11 20.96 -3.83
CA HIS A 389 -21.92 22.14 -3.03
C HIS A 389 -23.14 23.06 -3.21
N VAL A 390 -23.93 23.17 -2.14
CA VAL A 390 -25.13 24.02 -2.12
C VAL A 390 -24.89 25.11 -1.10
N PHE A 391 -24.95 26.37 -1.50
CA PHE A 391 -24.64 27.49 -0.61
C PHE A 391 -25.40 28.76 -1.00
N SER A 392 -25.62 29.60 0.00
CA SER A 392 -26.11 30.96 -0.19
C SER A 392 -25.00 31.96 0.07
N SER A 393 -25.06 33.12 -0.60
CA SER A 393 -24.15 34.25 -0.36
C SER A 393 -24.93 35.52 -0.06
N LEU A 394 -24.33 36.40 0.72
CA LEU A 394 -24.81 37.76 0.99
C LEU A 394 -23.62 38.71 1.08
N ASP A 395 -23.68 39.84 0.40
CA ASP A 395 -22.75 40.96 0.60
C ASP A 395 -23.42 42.17 1.26
N ASN A 396 -22.61 43.13 1.71
CA ASN A 396 -23.08 44.39 2.29
C ASN A 396 -23.58 45.41 1.26
N GLY A 397 -23.57 45.07 -0.03
CA GLY A 397 -24.20 45.85 -1.11
C GLY A 397 -25.62 45.39 -1.43
N GLY A 398 -26.19 44.46 -0.65
CA GLY A 398 -27.55 43.96 -0.83
C GLY A 398 -27.67 42.82 -1.85
N ASN A 399 -26.55 42.29 -2.37
CA ASN A 399 -26.59 41.17 -3.31
C ASN A 399 -26.69 39.84 -2.54
N VAL A 400 -27.72 39.07 -2.86
CA VAL A 400 -27.97 37.74 -2.31
C VAL A 400 -27.89 36.71 -3.44
N SER A 401 -27.37 35.52 -3.15
CA SER A 401 -27.48 34.42 -4.11
C SER A 401 -27.76 33.08 -3.46
N THR A 402 -28.36 32.17 -4.24
CA THR A 402 -28.46 30.74 -3.92
C THR A 402 -27.84 29.93 -5.05
N ASN A 403 -26.97 29.00 -4.69
CA ASN A 403 -26.11 28.28 -5.61
C ASN A 403 -26.23 26.77 -5.41
N TYR A 404 -26.32 26.05 -6.52
CA TYR A 404 -26.30 24.59 -6.55
C TYR A 404 -25.21 24.15 -7.50
N ASN A 405 -24.21 23.43 -7.02
CA ASN A 405 -23.15 22.86 -7.83
C ASN A 405 -23.11 21.36 -7.63
N PHE A 406 -23.25 20.60 -8.71
CA PHE A 406 -23.17 19.14 -8.74
C PHE A 406 -22.14 18.71 -9.77
N VAL A 407 -21.24 17.82 -9.38
CA VAL A 407 -20.22 17.23 -10.26
C VAL A 407 -20.25 15.72 -10.11
N GLY A 408 -20.62 15.03 -11.18
CA GLY A 408 -20.48 13.59 -11.34
C GLY A 408 -19.16 13.26 -12.05
N THR A 409 -18.46 12.22 -11.61
CA THR A 409 -17.30 11.65 -12.28
C THR A 409 -17.47 10.16 -12.47
N PHE A 410 -16.92 9.61 -13.53
CA PHE A 410 -16.73 8.16 -13.68
C PHE A 410 -15.55 7.89 -14.62
N ASP A 411 -14.86 6.77 -14.40
CA ASP A 411 -13.65 6.42 -15.12
C ASP A 411 -13.90 5.12 -15.90
N PRO A 412 -14.20 5.17 -17.21
CA PRO A 412 -14.40 3.95 -18.02
C PRO A 412 -13.10 3.16 -18.22
N HIS A 413 -11.95 3.79 -17.98
CA HIS A 413 -10.61 3.21 -18.00
C HIS A 413 -9.73 4.01 -17.02
N PRO A 414 -8.73 3.44 -16.32
CA PRO A 414 -7.95 4.16 -15.31
C PRO A 414 -7.25 5.44 -15.79
N ASN A 415 -6.87 5.50 -17.07
CA ASN A 415 -6.29 6.72 -17.67
C ASN A 415 -7.33 7.76 -18.10
N TRP A 416 -8.61 7.43 -18.11
CA TRP A 416 -9.71 8.27 -18.59
C TRP A 416 -10.62 8.64 -17.42
N ARG A 417 -10.87 9.94 -17.24
CA ARG A 417 -11.96 10.43 -16.38
C ARG A 417 -12.97 11.23 -17.16
N THR A 418 -14.25 10.89 -17.01
CA THR A 418 -15.38 11.67 -17.51
C THR A 418 -15.97 12.55 -16.40
N TYR A 419 -16.40 13.74 -16.76
CA TYR A 419 -17.08 14.70 -15.89
C TYR A 419 -18.45 15.04 -16.46
N LEU A 420 -19.45 15.07 -15.58
CA LEU A 420 -20.74 15.69 -15.82
C LEU A 420 -20.97 16.71 -14.71
N SER A 421 -21.42 17.91 -15.05
CA SER A 421 -21.58 19.00 -14.09
C SER A 421 -22.86 19.78 -14.33
N TYR A 422 -23.48 20.21 -13.24
CA TYR A 422 -24.60 21.14 -13.26
C TYR A 422 -24.34 22.22 -12.21
N TYR A 423 -24.34 23.46 -12.65
CA TYR A 423 -24.23 24.63 -11.79
C TYR A 423 -25.44 25.54 -12.00
N SER A 424 -26.10 25.93 -10.91
CA SER A 424 -27.19 26.89 -10.93
C SER A 424 -26.89 28.02 -9.96
N ARG A 425 -27.06 29.26 -10.41
CA ARG A 425 -26.99 30.46 -9.56
C ARG A 425 -28.26 31.28 -9.78
N LYS A 426 -28.95 31.55 -8.68
CA LYS A 426 -30.00 32.57 -8.62
C LYS A 426 -29.45 33.75 -7.83
N ALA A 427 -29.34 34.92 -8.44
CA ALA A 427 -28.86 36.15 -7.82
C ALA A 427 -30.00 37.17 -7.68
N GLU A 428 -30.03 37.89 -6.56
CA GLU A 428 -31.04 38.88 -6.21
C GLU A 428 -30.33 40.14 -5.71
N ASN A 429 -30.64 41.30 -6.30
CA ASN A 429 -30.13 42.58 -5.83
C ASN A 429 -31.22 43.28 -5.02
N LYS A 430 -31.03 43.40 -3.70
CA LYS A 430 -31.94 44.14 -2.82
C LYS A 430 -31.43 45.57 -2.66
N ILE A 431 -32.18 46.53 -3.22
CA ILE A 431 -31.91 47.95 -3.02
C ILE A 431 -32.81 48.42 -1.87
N ASP A 432 -32.22 48.97 -0.81
CA ASP A 432 -32.98 49.51 0.32
C ASP A 432 -33.94 50.61 -0.16
N GLY A 433 -35.23 50.48 0.17
CA GLY A 433 -36.28 51.45 -0.15
C GLY A 433 -36.98 51.28 -1.51
N VAL A 434 -36.70 50.19 -2.26
CA VAL A 434 -37.36 49.90 -3.56
C VAL A 434 -37.98 48.50 -3.55
N ASP A 435 -39.28 48.39 -3.82
CA ASP A 435 -40.02 47.10 -3.84
C ASP A 435 -39.61 46.16 -5.01
N ASN A 436 -38.86 46.67 -5.99
CA ASN A 436 -38.38 45.91 -7.14
C ASN A 436 -37.03 45.23 -6.86
N VAL A 437 -37.07 43.98 -6.43
CA VAL A 437 -35.91 43.10 -6.37
C VAL A 437 -35.58 42.60 -7.78
N GLU A 438 -34.40 42.93 -8.28
CA GLU A 438 -33.92 42.38 -9.56
C GLU A 438 -33.45 40.94 -9.34
N VAL A 439 -34.04 39.99 -10.08
CA VAL A 439 -33.76 38.55 -9.93
C VAL A 439 -33.28 37.96 -11.24
N GLU A 440 -32.10 37.39 -11.23
CA GLU A 440 -31.51 36.73 -12.38
C GLU A 440 -31.06 35.31 -12.08
N LYS A 441 -31.09 34.46 -13.11
CA LYS A 441 -30.70 33.06 -12.99
C LYS A 441 -29.78 32.64 -14.13
N VAL A 442 -28.79 31.82 -13.77
CA VAL A 442 -27.93 31.11 -14.71
C VAL A 442 -27.93 29.63 -14.36
N ASP A 443 -28.20 28.79 -15.35
CA ASP A 443 -28.02 27.33 -15.30
C ASP A 443 -26.91 26.94 -16.29
N ASN A 444 -25.92 26.18 -15.83
CA ASN A 444 -24.77 25.76 -16.62
C ASN A 444 -24.63 24.24 -16.55
N TYR A 445 -24.74 23.57 -17.69
CA TYR A 445 -24.57 22.14 -17.85
C TYR A 445 -23.26 21.86 -18.55
N GLY A 446 -22.36 21.13 -17.89
CA GLY A 446 -21.04 20.81 -18.43
C GLY A 446 -20.83 19.31 -18.60
N ALA A 447 -20.15 18.94 -19.68
CA ALA A 447 -19.59 17.60 -19.86
C ALA A 447 -18.12 17.72 -20.26
N GLY A 448 -17.28 16.79 -19.83
CA GLY A 448 -15.88 16.83 -20.18
C GLY A 448 -15.14 15.54 -19.92
N VAL A 449 -13.89 15.51 -20.33
CA VAL A 449 -12.99 14.37 -20.16
C VAL A 449 -11.60 14.85 -19.77
N SER A 450 -10.88 14.02 -19.02
CA SER A 450 -9.43 14.16 -18.85
C SER A 450 -8.75 12.83 -19.09
N TYR A 451 -7.62 12.85 -19.78
CA TYR A 451 -6.85 11.68 -20.14
C TYR A 451 -5.41 11.80 -19.62
N GLN A 452 -4.94 10.79 -18.89
CA GLN A 452 -3.55 10.63 -18.48
C GLN A 452 -2.77 10.01 -19.63
N LEU A 453 -1.97 10.82 -20.34
CA LEU A 453 -1.18 10.37 -21.48
C LEU A 453 0.01 9.52 -21.04
N ASN A 454 0.71 9.95 -20.00
CA ASN A 454 1.89 9.30 -19.44
C ASN A 454 2.15 9.83 -18.02
N GLY A 455 3.24 9.42 -17.36
CA GLY A 455 3.52 9.79 -15.96
C GLY A 455 3.77 11.28 -15.69
N TRP A 456 3.91 12.12 -16.72
CA TRP A 456 4.20 13.55 -16.59
C TRP A 456 3.13 14.48 -17.20
N LEU A 457 2.24 13.99 -18.07
CA LEU A 457 1.25 14.81 -18.75
C LEU A 457 -0.16 14.24 -18.62
N ARG A 458 -1.09 15.10 -18.17
CA ARG A 458 -2.52 14.90 -18.25
C ARG A 458 -3.14 16.04 -19.05
N VAL A 459 -4.04 15.72 -19.96
CA VAL A 459 -4.80 16.71 -20.72
C VAL A 459 -6.28 16.55 -20.45
N GLY A 460 -7.05 17.61 -20.57
CA GLY A 460 -8.48 17.57 -20.41
C GLY A 460 -9.18 18.68 -21.17
N GLY A 461 -10.48 18.48 -21.33
CA GLY A 461 -11.36 19.47 -21.91
C GLY A 461 -12.77 19.32 -21.36
N LYS A 462 -13.45 20.45 -21.17
CA LYS A 462 -14.86 20.49 -20.81
C LYS A 462 -15.58 21.44 -21.74
N TYR A 463 -16.84 21.13 -21.95
CA TYR A 463 -17.75 21.94 -22.72
C TYR A 463 -19.00 22.21 -21.90
N HIS A 464 -19.45 23.45 -21.95
CA HIS A 464 -20.49 23.97 -21.09
C HIS A 464 -21.58 24.65 -21.91
N PHE A 465 -22.84 24.35 -21.58
CA PHE A 465 -24.02 25.02 -22.08
C PHE A 465 -24.64 25.84 -20.95
N LEU A 466 -24.54 27.15 -21.08
CA LEU A 466 -25.05 28.10 -20.13
C LEU A 466 -26.35 28.70 -20.64
N PHE A 467 -27.37 28.71 -19.79
CA PHE A 467 -28.69 29.24 -20.02
C PHE A 467 -29.00 30.31 -18.97
N SER A 468 -29.38 31.50 -19.45
CA SER A 468 -29.97 32.57 -18.64
C SER A 468 -31.31 32.96 -19.28
N GLN A 469 -32.08 33.81 -18.61
CA GLN A 469 -33.37 34.30 -19.14
C GLN A 469 -33.18 34.99 -20.51
N ASN A 470 -32.08 35.75 -20.64
CA ASN A 470 -31.87 36.66 -21.77
C ASN A 470 -30.90 36.12 -22.83
N TYR A 471 -30.17 35.04 -22.56
CA TYR A 471 -29.17 34.51 -23.48
C TYR A 471 -28.81 33.05 -23.23
N LYS A 472 -28.18 32.45 -24.24
CA LYS A 472 -27.56 31.13 -24.17
C LYS A 472 -26.09 31.26 -24.58
N ARG A 473 -25.18 30.60 -23.88
CA ARG A 473 -23.76 30.55 -24.23
C ARG A 473 -23.23 29.13 -24.27
N LYS A 474 -22.26 28.96 -25.16
CA LYS A 474 -21.38 27.81 -25.25
C LYS A 474 -20.03 28.24 -24.73
N LEU A 475 -19.46 27.50 -23.78
CA LEU A 475 -18.21 27.85 -23.13
C LEU A 475 -17.27 26.65 -23.15
N GLY A 476 -16.00 26.88 -23.49
CA GLY A 476 -14.97 25.86 -23.50
C GLY A 476 -14.00 25.95 -22.32
N GLU A 477 -13.51 24.80 -21.88
CA GLU A 477 -12.37 24.66 -20.98
C GLU A 477 -11.39 23.66 -21.59
N ILE A 478 -10.10 23.99 -21.62
CA ILE A 478 -9.02 23.07 -22.02
C ILE A 478 -7.91 23.21 -20.99
N ASN A 479 -7.40 22.09 -20.49
CA ASN A 479 -6.34 22.09 -19.50
C ASN A 479 -5.24 21.06 -19.80
N ALA A 480 -4.02 21.39 -19.41
CA ALA A 480 -2.86 20.50 -19.46
C ALA A 480 -2.10 20.59 -18.13
N ALA A 481 -2.01 19.48 -17.40
CA ALA A 481 -1.27 19.36 -16.15
C ALA A 481 0.03 18.58 -16.39
N LEU A 482 1.15 19.21 -16.03
CA LEU A 482 2.51 18.82 -16.31
C LEU A 482 3.28 18.60 -15.00
N ARG A 483 3.91 17.44 -14.84
CA ARG A 483 4.85 17.15 -13.75
C ARG A 483 6.28 17.33 -14.26
N VAL A 484 6.78 18.56 -14.22
CA VAL A 484 8.06 18.95 -14.83
C VAL A 484 9.29 18.62 -13.97
N GLY A 485 9.10 18.23 -12.70
CA GLY A 485 10.17 17.79 -11.82
C GLY A 485 9.64 17.07 -10.58
N LYS A 486 10.55 16.54 -9.74
CA LYS A 486 10.18 15.75 -8.54
C LYS A 486 9.20 16.44 -7.58
N PHE A 487 9.25 17.78 -7.55
CA PHE A 487 8.52 18.61 -6.61
C PHE A 487 7.72 19.72 -7.31
N GLN A 488 7.61 19.67 -8.63
CA GLN A 488 7.13 20.79 -9.45
C GLN A 488 6.00 20.35 -10.36
N ASN A 489 4.88 21.08 -10.32
CA ASN A 489 3.76 20.90 -11.22
C ASN A 489 3.41 22.22 -11.90
N ILE A 490 3.13 22.17 -13.20
CA ILE A 490 2.60 23.28 -13.98
C ILE A 490 1.22 22.87 -14.49
N GLU A 491 0.24 23.76 -14.42
CA GLU A 491 -1.04 23.58 -15.07
C GLU A 491 -1.30 24.76 -16.00
N LEU A 492 -1.57 24.45 -17.27
CA LEU A 492 -2.03 25.41 -18.27
C LEU A 492 -3.54 25.23 -18.40
N LEU A 493 -4.29 26.32 -18.31
CA LEU A 493 -5.75 26.31 -18.37
C LEU A 493 -6.24 27.44 -19.28
N TYR A 494 -7.01 27.09 -20.30
CA TYR A 494 -7.90 28.01 -20.99
C TYR A 494 -9.32 27.75 -20.50
N LYS A 495 -10.02 28.79 -20.04
CA LYS A 495 -11.39 28.65 -19.54
C LYS A 495 -12.24 29.85 -19.91
N GLU A 496 -13.37 29.58 -20.54
CA GLU A 496 -14.42 30.57 -20.75
C GLU A 496 -15.48 30.50 -19.66
N GLU A 497 -15.89 31.65 -19.15
CA GLU A 497 -16.99 31.79 -18.18
C GLU A 497 -17.78 33.07 -18.42
N VAL A 498 -18.90 33.23 -17.71
CA VAL A 498 -19.69 34.47 -17.74
C VAL A 498 -19.62 35.12 -16.37
N GLN A 499 -19.39 36.43 -16.35
CA GLN A 499 -19.42 37.21 -15.13
C GLN A 499 -20.82 37.17 -14.51
N ASN A 500 -20.95 36.60 -13.32
CA ASN A 500 -22.24 36.30 -12.71
C ASN A 500 -22.31 36.64 -11.22
N PHE A 501 -21.45 37.55 -10.75
CA PHE A 501 -21.33 37.90 -9.34
C PHE A 501 -22.66 38.41 -8.74
N ASN A 502 -23.41 39.25 -9.45
CA ASN A 502 -24.72 39.77 -9.03
C ASN A 502 -25.74 39.74 -10.19
N ALA A 503 -26.98 40.17 -9.96
CA ALA A 503 -28.04 40.09 -10.98
C ALA A 503 -27.75 40.95 -12.22
N ASP A 504 -27.32 42.19 -12.04
CA ASP A 504 -26.94 43.11 -13.13
C ASP A 504 -25.85 42.51 -14.05
N LEU A 505 -24.79 41.94 -13.45
CA LEU A 505 -23.72 41.31 -14.21
C LEU A 505 -24.18 40.08 -15.01
N ILE A 506 -25.12 39.31 -14.46
CA ILE A 506 -25.75 38.21 -15.21
C ILE A 506 -26.42 38.76 -16.47
N LYS A 507 -27.22 39.83 -16.37
CA LYS A 507 -27.91 40.43 -17.54
C LYS A 507 -26.94 40.93 -18.60
N ARG A 508 -25.84 41.56 -18.18
CA ARG A 508 -24.83 42.12 -19.09
C ARG A 508 -24.13 41.07 -19.95
N ASN A 509 -24.19 39.79 -19.58
CA ASN A 509 -23.72 38.69 -20.40
C ASN A 509 -22.24 38.82 -20.81
N LEU A 510 -21.40 39.30 -19.89
CA LEU A 510 -19.97 39.51 -20.14
C LEU A 510 -19.24 38.17 -20.09
N LYS A 511 -18.70 37.73 -21.22
CA LYS A 511 -17.87 36.53 -21.32
C LYS A 511 -16.43 36.87 -20.93
N LEU A 512 -15.84 36.06 -20.05
CA LEU A 512 -14.44 36.09 -19.67
C LEU A 512 -13.72 34.91 -20.34
N SER A 513 -12.71 35.18 -21.16
CA SER A 513 -11.80 34.18 -21.72
C SER A 513 -10.48 34.24 -20.93
N ASN A 514 -10.28 33.29 -20.03
CA ASN A 514 -9.13 33.23 -19.12
C ASN A 514 -8.03 32.31 -19.68
N TYR A 515 -6.81 32.82 -19.75
CA TYR A 515 -5.58 32.09 -20.03
C TYR A 515 -4.75 32.05 -18.75
N GLN A 516 -4.64 30.86 -18.17
CA GLN A 516 -4.12 30.68 -16.83
C GLN A 516 -2.93 29.72 -16.80
N VAL A 517 -1.93 30.09 -16.00
CA VAL A 517 -0.77 29.26 -15.67
C VAL A 517 -0.69 29.13 -14.15
N ASN A 518 -0.81 27.92 -13.64
CA ASN A 518 -0.54 27.60 -12.24
C ASN A 518 0.81 26.91 -12.12
N TYR A 519 1.63 27.32 -11.16
CA TYR A 519 2.88 26.68 -10.79
C TYR A 519 2.83 26.28 -9.32
N ASN A 520 3.21 25.04 -9.02
CA ASN A 520 3.30 24.52 -7.66
C ASN A 520 4.70 23.95 -7.42
N LEU A 521 5.33 24.33 -6.31
CA LEU A 521 6.57 23.77 -5.81
C LEU A 521 6.36 23.32 -4.35
N SER A 522 6.77 22.11 -4.00
CA SER A 522 6.69 21.58 -2.63
C SER A 522 7.97 20.84 -2.23
N LEU A 523 8.85 21.52 -1.49
CA LEU A 523 10.19 21.04 -1.16
C LEU A 523 10.20 20.11 0.06
N PRO A 524 11.17 19.17 0.16
CA PRO A 524 11.37 18.34 1.36
C PRO A 524 11.62 19.14 2.64
N SER A 525 12.14 20.37 2.53
CA SER A 525 12.35 21.32 3.62
C SER A 525 11.06 21.91 4.20
N ARG A 526 9.89 21.41 3.76
CA ARG A 526 8.54 21.88 4.15
C ARG A 526 8.20 23.29 3.67
N ILE A 527 8.96 23.82 2.72
CA ILE A 527 8.68 25.09 2.05
C ILE A 527 7.89 24.79 0.78
N GLY A 528 6.80 25.52 0.58
CA GLY A 528 6.00 25.44 -0.63
C GLY A 528 5.75 26.80 -1.26
N LEU A 529 5.60 26.81 -2.58
CA LEU A 529 5.28 27.98 -3.39
C LEU A 529 4.15 27.61 -4.35
N TYR A 530 3.11 28.42 -4.37
CA TYR A 530 2.06 28.39 -5.39
C TYR A 530 2.03 29.72 -6.10
N SER A 531 2.05 29.72 -7.43
CA SER A 531 1.91 30.91 -8.25
C SER A 531 0.81 30.70 -9.28
N GLN A 532 0.01 31.73 -9.53
CA GLN A 532 -1.05 31.73 -10.52
C GLN A 532 -0.96 33.02 -11.33
N LEU A 533 -0.90 32.88 -12.65
CA LEU A 533 -0.96 33.99 -13.61
C LEU A 533 -2.22 33.81 -14.43
N ILE A 534 -3.02 34.86 -14.59
CA ILE A 534 -4.24 34.85 -15.41
C ILE A 534 -4.24 36.08 -16.30
N HIS A 535 -4.32 35.86 -17.61
CA HIS A 535 -4.70 36.88 -18.57
C HIS A 535 -6.16 36.65 -18.95
N THR A 536 -7.01 37.65 -18.81
CA THR A 536 -8.45 37.57 -19.10
C THR A 536 -8.80 38.55 -20.20
N GLN A 537 -9.47 38.06 -21.24
CA GLN A 537 -10.13 38.89 -22.24
C GLN A 537 -11.62 38.96 -21.93
N VAL A 538 -12.18 40.16 -21.87
CA VAL A 538 -13.60 40.40 -21.61
C VAL A 538 -14.31 40.69 -22.93
N SER A 539 -15.55 40.22 -23.10
CA SER A 539 -16.29 40.36 -24.36
C SER A 539 -16.67 41.81 -24.74
N ASP A 540 -16.50 42.76 -23.82
CA ASP A 540 -16.63 44.21 -24.09
C ASP A 540 -15.36 44.84 -24.68
N GLY A 541 -14.30 44.04 -24.88
CA GLY A 541 -13.01 44.49 -25.39
C GLY A 541 -11.97 44.82 -24.32
N ASN A 542 -12.34 44.78 -23.03
CA ASN A 542 -11.42 45.01 -21.93
C ASN A 542 -10.52 43.79 -21.67
N GLN A 543 -9.41 44.02 -20.95
CA GLN A 543 -8.45 42.98 -20.58
C GLN A 543 -8.05 43.12 -19.12
N ARG A 544 -7.81 41.99 -18.44
CA ARG A 544 -7.29 41.94 -17.07
C ARG A 544 -6.07 41.04 -16.98
N ASN A 545 -5.05 41.47 -16.26
CA ASN A 545 -3.93 40.62 -15.87
C ASN A 545 -3.93 40.43 -14.35
N LEU A 546 -3.76 39.21 -13.88
CA LEU A 546 -3.68 38.86 -12.46
C LEU A 546 -2.44 37.98 -12.21
N ALA A 547 -1.72 38.29 -11.15
CA ALA A 547 -0.68 37.46 -10.58
C ALA A 547 -0.97 37.23 -9.09
N PHE A 548 -0.95 35.98 -8.68
CA PHE A 548 -1.08 35.54 -7.30
C PHE A 548 0.10 34.65 -6.92
N VAL A 549 0.68 34.87 -5.75
CA VAL A 549 1.79 34.08 -5.20
C VAL A 549 1.49 33.76 -3.74
N SER A 550 1.67 32.51 -3.35
CA SER A 550 1.55 32.02 -1.98
C SER A 550 2.81 31.26 -1.59
N LEU A 551 3.58 31.82 -0.65
CA LEU A 551 4.75 31.19 -0.06
C LEU A 551 4.39 30.68 1.33
N TYR A 552 4.62 29.41 1.61
CA TYR A 552 4.18 28.79 2.87
C TYR A 552 5.16 27.78 3.44
N TYR A 553 5.01 27.53 4.74
CA TYR A 553 5.72 26.51 5.49
C TYR A 553 4.73 25.50 6.07
N ASP A 554 4.95 24.21 5.81
CA ASP A 554 4.17 23.11 6.38
C ASP A 554 4.67 22.80 7.81
N ILE A 555 3.96 23.33 8.81
CA ILE A 555 4.26 23.17 10.23
C ILE A 555 4.02 21.71 10.66
N LEU A 556 2.85 21.17 10.33
CA LEU A 556 2.46 19.79 10.61
C LEU A 556 1.95 19.11 9.33
N THR A 557 2.22 17.82 9.20
CA THR A 557 1.72 17.01 8.07
C THR A 557 0.43 16.25 8.39
N VAL A 558 0.17 15.95 9.66
CA VAL A 558 -1.02 15.19 10.12
C VAL A 558 -1.47 15.69 11.50
N PRO A 559 -2.62 16.39 11.61
CA PRO A 559 -3.34 17.02 10.50
C PRO A 559 -2.43 18.03 9.78
N SER A 560 -2.76 18.36 8.54
CA SER A 560 -2.03 19.39 7.81
C SER A 560 -2.20 20.72 8.54
N LEU A 561 -1.11 21.43 8.78
CA LEU A 561 -1.09 22.79 9.30
C LEU A 561 0.01 23.55 8.56
N LYS A 562 -0.37 24.60 7.85
CA LYS A 562 0.55 25.47 7.12
C LYS A 562 0.28 26.93 7.45
N ALA A 563 1.33 27.72 7.44
CA ALA A 563 1.24 29.17 7.55
C ALA A 563 2.10 29.81 6.46
N GLY A 564 1.71 30.98 6.01
CA GLY A 564 2.41 31.62 4.91
C GLY A 564 1.93 33.01 4.60
N PHE A 565 2.39 33.48 3.45
CA PHE A 565 2.11 34.80 2.92
C PHE A 565 1.56 34.69 1.50
N ASN A 566 0.50 35.43 1.23
CA ASN A 566 -0.07 35.61 -0.10
C ASN A 566 0.18 37.02 -0.59
N TYR A 567 0.52 37.14 -1.87
CA TYR A 567 0.55 38.39 -2.61
C TYR A 567 -0.34 38.24 -3.83
N SER A 568 -1.24 39.19 -4.04
CA SER A 568 -2.08 39.28 -5.23
C SER A 568 -1.92 40.66 -5.86
N ILE A 569 -1.73 40.70 -7.17
CA ILE A 569 -1.82 41.93 -7.96
C ILE A 569 -2.68 41.66 -9.19
N PHE A 570 -3.61 42.54 -9.49
CA PHE A 570 -4.30 42.52 -10.77
C PHE A 570 -4.71 43.91 -11.22
N GLY A 571 -5.03 44.06 -12.49
CA GLY A 571 -5.47 45.34 -13.05
C GLY A 571 -6.18 45.14 -14.37
N PHE A 572 -7.07 46.07 -14.70
CA PHE A 572 -7.75 46.14 -15.98
C PHE A 572 -7.12 47.20 -16.89
N GLN A 573 -7.14 46.93 -18.19
CA GLN A 573 -6.64 47.86 -19.19
C GLN A 573 -7.51 49.12 -19.30
N GLN A 574 -8.83 48.95 -19.16
CA GLN A 574 -9.81 50.03 -19.13
C GLN A 574 -10.59 49.98 -17.81
N GLN A 575 -10.77 51.13 -17.17
CA GLN A 575 -11.59 51.26 -15.96
C GLN A 575 -13.04 51.49 -16.38
N VAL A 576 -13.92 50.57 -16.01
CA VAL A 576 -15.37 50.65 -16.23
C VAL A 576 -16.11 50.34 -14.92
N PRO A 577 -15.83 51.08 -13.82
CA PRO A 577 -16.33 50.78 -12.48
C PRO A 577 -17.87 50.83 -12.37
N GLU A 578 -18.54 51.54 -13.29
CA GLU A 578 -20.00 51.56 -13.42
C GLU A 578 -20.59 50.24 -13.94
N VAL A 579 -19.77 49.39 -14.55
CA VAL A 579 -20.19 48.12 -15.16
C VAL A 579 -19.76 46.94 -14.30
N TYR A 580 -18.49 46.90 -13.88
CA TYR A 580 -17.94 45.88 -12.99
C TYR A 580 -16.69 46.38 -12.29
N PHE A 581 -16.30 45.71 -11.20
CA PHE A 581 -15.08 46.00 -10.47
C PHE A 581 -13.85 45.86 -11.38
N SER A 582 -13.31 47.01 -11.80
CA SER A 582 -12.27 47.12 -12.83
C SER A 582 -11.21 48.17 -12.46
N PRO A 583 -10.49 47.99 -11.34
CA PRO A 583 -9.41 48.91 -10.97
C PRO A 583 -8.27 48.85 -12.00
N ASP A 584 -7.53 49.96 -12.17
CA ASP A 584 -6.23 49.94 -12.87
C ASP A 584 -5.23 49.04 -12.16
N VAL A 585 -5.22 49.05 -10.83
CA VAL A 585 -4.39 48.17 -10.01
C VAL A 585 -5.08 47.82 -8.71
N PHE A 586 -5.03 46.56 -8.35
CA PHE A 586 -5.35 46.04 -7.04
C PHE A 586 -4.10 45.36 -6.50
N LYS A 587 -3.77 45.59 -5.23
CA LYS A 587 -2.70 44.88 -4.51
C LYS A 587 -3.26 44.32 -3.23
N GLY A 588 -2.94 43.07 -2.93
CA GLY A 588 -3.34 42.40 -1.69
C GLY A 588 -2.16 41.67 -1.08
N TYR A 589 -2.00 41.83 0.22
CA TYR A 589 -0.97 41.19 1.03
C TYR A 589 -1.66 40.50 2.20
N GLU A 590 -1.58 39.17 2.29
CA GLU A 590 -2.19 38.42 3.37
C GLU A 590 -1.17 37.52 4.06
N LEU A 591 -1.16 37.51 5.39
CA LEU A 591 -0.66 36.39 6.17
C LEU A 591 -1.80 35.38 6.34
N PHE A 592 -1.51 34.09 6.24
CA PHE A 592 -2.52 33.06 6.42
C PHE A 592 -2.04 31.89 7.28
N VAL A 593 -3.00 31.23 7.91
CA VAL A 593 -2.86 29.93 8.55
C VAL A 593 -3.98 29.04 8.03
N ALA A 594 -3.64 27.83 7.59
CA ALA A 594 -4.59 26.85 7.10
C ALA A 594 -4.34 25.48 7.74
N SER A 595 -5.43 24.80 8.11
CA SER A 595 -5.37 23.43 8.62
C SER A 595 -6.47 22.56 8.03
N GLU A 596 -6.13 21.30 7.74
CA GLU A 596 -7.09 20.33 7.22
C GLU A 596 -6.75 18.89 7.60
N ASN A 597 -7.78 18.05 7.65
CA ASN A 597 -7.64 16.61 7.83
C ASN A 597 -8.55 15.79 6.90
N VAL A 598 -9.20 16.43 5.92
CA VAL A 598 -10.20 15.80 5.03
C VAL A 598 -9.66 14.57 4.29
N ASN A 599 -8.37 14.59 3.94
CA ASN A 599 -7.69 13.51 3.22
C ASN A 599 -7.19 12.38 4.13
N LEU A 600 -7.34 12.47 5.46
CA LEU A 600 -6.93 11.40 6.36
C LEU A 600 -7.87 10.18 6.23
N PRO A 601 -7.35 8.96 5.97
CA PRO A 601 -8.19 7.78 5.72
C PRO A 601 -9.12 7.44 6.89
N ASN A 602 -8.61 7.56 8.13
CA ASN A 602 -9.30 7.11 9.34
C ASN A 602 -10.03 8.23 10.11
N ALA A 603 -10.02 9.46 9.59
CA ALA A 603 -10.67 10.59 10.25
C ALA A 603 -12.20 10.50 10.10
N LYS A 604 -12.92 10.24 11.20
CA LYS A 604 -14.39 10.28 11.22
C LYS A 604 -14.91 11.71 11.12
N TRP A 605 -14.31 12.63 11.89
CA TRP A 605 -14.59 14.05 11.83
C TRP A 605 -13.57 14.73 10.93
N ILE A 606 -14.07 15.49 9.97
CA ILE A 606 -13.26 16.15 8.96
C ILE A 606 -13.47 17.65 8.94
N TYR A 607 -12.42 18.39 8.65
CA TYR A 607 -12.46 19.84 8.52
C TYR A 607 -11.41 20.35 7.53
N GLN A 608 -11.66 21.57 7.04
CA GLN A 608 -10.72 22.45 6.39
C GLN A 608 -10.98 23.86 6.93
N ALA A 609 -9.96 24.52 7.45
CA ALA A 609 -10.08 25.87 7.99
C ALA A 609 -8.92 26.72 7.48
N THR A 610 -9.22 27.91 6.97
CA THR A 610 -8.23 28.92 6.56
C THR A 610 -8.61 30.25 7.18
N PHE A 611 -7.65 30.86 7.85
CA PHE A 611 -7.71 32.24 8.31
C PHE A 611 -6.62 33.03 7.61
N ALA A 612 -6.96 34.18 7.04
CA ALA A 612 -6.02 35.10 6.44
C ALA A 612 -6.32 36.54 6.84
N THR A 613 -5.30 37.37 6.95
CA THR A 613 -5.43 38.81 7.23
C THR A 613 -4.26 39.61 6.69
N GLY A 614 -4.45 40.89 6.40
CA GLY A 614 -3.38 41.80 6.03
C GLY A 614 -3.92 43.11 5.48
N VAL A 615 -3.42 43.56 4.34
CA VAL A 615 -3.84 44.82 3.71
C VAL A 615 -4.11 44.68 2.22
N GLN A 616 -5.08 45.44 1.72
CA GLN A 616 -5.37 45.60 0.30
C GLN A 616 -5.30 47.08 -0.10
N GLN A 617 -4.97 47.35 -1.35
CA GLN A 617 -4.96 48.67 -1.95
C GLN A 617 -5.64 48.61 -3.32
N ILE A 618 -6.56 49.53 -3.58
CA ILE A 618 -7.30 49.66 -4.84
C ILE A 618 -6.89 50.99 -5.46
N SER A 619 -6.34 50.96 -6.67
CA SER A 619 -5.89 52.15 -7.39
C SER A 619 -4.96 53.02 -6.54
N ASN A 620 -5.21 54.33 -6.48
CA ASN A 620 -4.47 55.28 -5.64
C ASN A 620 -5.13 55.52 -4.26
N GLU A 621 -6.09 54.68 -3.85
CA GLU A 621 -6.74 54.81 -2.55
C GLU A 621 -5.81 54.37 -1.39
N ASP A 622 -6.20 54.78 -0.18
CA ASP A 622 -5.54 54.34 1.05
C ASP A 622 -5.67 52.82 1.24
N SER A 623 -4.66 52.24 1.88
CA SER A 623 -4.66 50.81 2.21
C SER A 623 -5.76 50.48 3.21
N GLN A 624 -6.50 49.42 2.94
CA GLN A 624 -7.59 48.91 3.77
C GLN A 624 -7.19 47.56 4.39
N GLY A 625 -7.61 47.30 5.63
CA GLY A 625 -7.41 45.99 6.25
C GLY A 625 -8.22 44.91 5.53
N ILE A 626 -7.62 43.76 5.26
CA ILE A 626 -8.30 42.57 4.69
C ILE A 626 -8.28 41.41 5.69
N TYR A 627 -9.34 40.61 5.67
CA TYR A 627 -9.47 39.35 6.39
C TYR A 627 -10.29 38.36 5.55
N ARG A 628 -9.99 37.08 5.75
CA ARG A 628 -10.76 35.96 5.20
C ARG A 628 -10.81 34.81 6.20
N PHE A 629 -12.00 34.30 6.43
CA PHE A 629 -12.29 33.12 7.22
C PHE A 629 -13.04 32.13 6.33
N ASP A 630 -12.47 30.97 6.04
CA ASP A 630 -13.11 29.87 5.31
C ASP A 630 -13.04 28.61 6.19
N VAL A 631 -14.20 28.11 6.61
CA VAL A 631 -14.32 26.91 7.43
C VAL A 631 -15.31 25.93 6.83
N LYS A 632 -14.86 24.69 6.70
CA LYS A 632 -15.64 23.52 6.33
C LYS A 632 -15.47 22.50 7.45
N ALA A 633 -16.55 21.96 7.98
CA ALA A 633 -16.47 20.92 9.03
C ALA A 633 -17.64 19.93 8.92
N GLY A 634 -17.36 18.66 9.21
CA GLY A 634 -18.39 17.63 9.17
C GLY A 634 -17.85 16.22 9.40
N ARG A 635 -18.52 15.23 8.83
CA ARG A 635 -18.31 13.81 9.16
C ARG A 635 -18.24 12.94 7.91
N LYS A 636 -17.34 11.95 7.95
CA LYS A 636 -17.30 10.80 7.05
C LYS A 636 -18.22 9.67 7.56
N PHE A 637 -19.05 9.13 6.69
CA PHE A 637 -19.88 7.95 6.94
C PHE A 637 -19.31 6.79 6.10
N GLY A 638 -18.33 6.09 6.67
CA GLY A 638 -17.50 5.15 5.94
C GLY A 638 -16.44 5.83 5.05
N SER A 639 -15.80 5.08 4.16
CA SER A 639 -14.75 5.57 3.25
C SER A 639 -15.29 6.34 2.04
N ARG A 640 -16.60 6.22 1.78
CA ARG A 640 -17.22 6.58 0.49
C ARG A 640 -18.14 7.79 0.54
N PHE A 641 -18.65 8.17 1.71
CA PHE A 641 -19.55 9.31 1.84
C PHE A 641 -19.08 10.28 2.91
N TYR A 642 -19.17 11.58 2.64
CA TYR A 642 -19.03 12.62 3.65
C TYR A 642 -20.01 13.77 3.44
N LEU A 643 -20.30 14.45 4.55
CA LEU A 643 -21.12 15.65 4.63
C LEU A 643 -20.38 16.70 5.47
N MET A 644 -20.30 17.93 4.97
CA MET A 644 -19.69 19.07 5.67
C MET A 644 -20.59 20.30 5.60
N GLY A 645 -20.70 21.02 6.71
CA GLY A 645 -21.12 22.41 6.69
C GLY A 645 -20.00 23.29 6.15
N TYR A 646 -20.36 24.39 5.50
CA TYR A 646 -19.47 25.38 4.92
C TYR A 646 -19.87 26.77 5.42
N PHE A 647 -18.88 27.56 5.81
CA PHE A 647 -19.04 28.96 6.13
C PHE A 647 -17.81 29.72 5.65
N MET A 648 -18.03 30.85 4.97
CA MET A 648 -16.97 31.77 4.60
C MET A 648 -17.39 33.20 4.92
N LYS A 649 -16.44 34.01 5.38
CA LYS A 649 -16.59 35.45 5.59
C LYS A 649 -15.32 36.15 5.14
N SER A 650 -15.45 37.19 4.32
CA SER A 650 -14.31 37.92 3.76
C SER A 650 -14.68 39.37 3.49
N ASN A 651 -13.69 40.26 3.52
CA ASN A 651 -13.80 41.64 3.05
C ASN A 651 -12.82 41.96 1.90
N SER A 652 -12.29 40.93 1.25
CA SER A 652 -11.52 41.08 0.02
C SER A 652 -12.35 41.80 -1.04
N ALA A 653 -11.81 42.86 -1.62
CA ALA A 653 -12.53 43.66 -2.59
C ALA A 653 -12.96 42.82 -3.81
N ALA A 654 -14.27 42.80 -4.07
CA ALA A 654 -14.86 42.35 -5.33
C ALA A 654 -15.72 43.46 -5.98
N SER A 655 -15.67 44.66 -5.40
CA SER A 655 -16.45 45.85 -5.74
C SER A 655 -15.63 47.09 -5.38
N SER A 656 -15.95 48.23 -5.99
CA SER A 656 -15.37 49.54 -5.65
C SER A 656 -15.93 50.12 -4.35
N VAL A 657 -16.88 49.44 -3.70
CA VAL A 657 -17.44 49.88 -2.42
C VAL A 657 -16.41 49.74 -1.29
N GLN A 658 -16.09 50.86 -0.63
CA GLN A 658 -15.23 50.88 0.55
C GLN A 658 -15.84 50.03 1.68
N GLY A 659 -15.03 49.17 2.29
CA GLY A 659 -15.52 48.28 3.36
C GLY A 659 -16.41 47.14 2.85
N PHE A 660 -16.32 46.75 1.58
CA PHE A 660 -17.03 45.59 1.03
C PHE A 660 -16.84 44.34 1.90
N THR A 661 -17.93 43.65 2.23
CA THR A 661 -17.90 42.38 2.96
C THR A 661 -18.88 41.41 2.34
N TYR A 662 -18.53 40.12 2.30
CA TYR A 662 -19.43 39.07 1.88
C TYR A 662 -19.28 37.82 2.72
N ASN A 663 -20.38 37.09 2.83
CA ASN A 663 -20.47 35.84 3.57
C ASN A 663 -21.11 34.78 2.71
N GLU A 664 -20.67 33.54 2.88
CA GLU A 664 -21.29 32.36 2.28
C GLU A 664 -21.54 31.31 3.35
N TRP A 665 -22.62 30.56 3.21
CA TRP A 665 -22.91 29.41 4.08
C TRP A 665 -23.63 28.33 3.30
N GLY A 666 -23.36 27.08 3.65
CA GLY A 666 -23.94 25.97 2.91
C GLY A 666 -23.45 24.61 3.35
N ILE A 667 -23.59 23.66 2.42
CA ILE A 667 -23.31 22.25 2.62
C ILE A 667 -22.44 21.75 1.47
N ARG A 668 -21.53 20.82 1.78
CA ARG A 668 -20.75 20.05 0.82
C ARG A 668 -20.93 18.56 1.07
N THR A 669 -21.08 17.80 -0.01
CA THR A 669 -21.11 16.33 0.05
C THR A 669 -20.23 15.73 -1.03
N ARG A 670 -19.76 14.50 -0.76
CA ARG A 670 -19.19 13.62 -1.78
C ARG A 670 -19.62 12.20 -1.49
N TRP A 671 -20.07 11.49 -2.52
CA TRP A 671 -20.41 10.08 -2.47
C TRP A 671 -19.69 9.33 -3.60
N ALA A 672 -18.84 8.37 -3.26
CA ALA A 672 -18.25 7.40 -4.19
C ALA A 672 -19.09 6.12 -4.23
N ILE A 673 -19.55 5.75 -5.42
CA ILE A 673 -20.45 4.62 -5.67
C ILE A 673 -19.60 3.43 -6.14
N PRO A 674 -19.56 2.32 -5.39
CA PRO A 674 -18.71 1.19 -5.74
C PRO A 674 -19.18 0.53 -7.03
N LEU A 675 -18.30 0.40 -8.03
CA LEU A 675 -18.48 -0.50 -9.16
C LEU A 675 -17.42 -1.59 -9.08
N ARG A 676 -17.79 -2.76 -8.55
CA ARG A 676 -16.85 -3.88 -8.31
C ARG A 676 -16.41 -4.64 -9.57
N ASN A 677 -16.66 -4.08 -10.75
CA ASN A 677 -16.43 -4.75 -12.04
C ASN A 677 -15.25 -4.17 -12.85
N LEU A 678 -14.49 -3.20 -12.30
CA LEU A 678 -13.33 -2.60 -12.97
C LEU A 678 -12.01 -3.12 -12.43
#